data_AF-A0A660PXP4-F1
#
_entry.id   AF-A0A660PXP4-F1
#
_cell.length_a   1.000
_cell.length_b   1.000
_cell.length_c   1.000
_cell.angle_alpha   90.00
_cell.angle_beta   90.00
_cell.angle_gamma   90.00
#
_symmetry.space_group_name_H-M   'P 1'
#
loop_
_entity.id
_entity.type
_entity.pdbx_description
1 polymer ?
#
loop_
_entity_poly.entity_id
_entity_poly.type
_entity_poly.pdbx_seq_one_letter_code
_entity_poly.pdbx_strand_id
1 'polypeptide(L)'
;MRTVLTILTILVLPMLLGGSAEAATLQIEAVADAHAGFVTEVSVAFQNPAPALELGAFTLLIQHHPLLILQSAAMGQTLQDCEWEHFTYNQQSSNRIEIFAVADIANGPHHPSCQAIASGEVVTLIFTVSMSLPLDEQFLPIEWIWYGCGDNSLSSTDGSTLFISDSVYSFDGTSYTNITASSTFPTLTGAPAQCSGGVRQVDFYCGGVHAWSIDTEPPVAECPGNITVGNDPGLCSAVVTYAATVSDNRPGATIYCDPPSGSDFSLGQTQVFCYADDMAGNADTCDFIVTVNDTEYPQLQCPNNILTNAAPGECGAVVTFDPVGTDNCLGTSVVTFPSSGSFFEVGITDVAVILTDAGGNYDGCFFEVIVIDNQKPVVDCPSDITVDNDPGECGAVVMFAIDVADNCSDVQASSIPASGSFFGIGTTSVEIVAVDLAGNADTCWFNVTVNDTEPPTVSCPADIEVLNDFGQYGAVVEYEVSASDNCPGVTMDIDPPSGSMFDVGTTPVQFIATDESMLADTCTFTVTVLLNDPDNDGFPDWDDNCPNIPNHEQEDTDEDGIGDVCDKCTDTDDDGYGDPGFVANSCPQDNCPDDFNPFQSDVDCDGIGDVCDECTDTDNDGYGNPGFPQNICPTDNCPDVPNPEQNDTDSDQIGDACDSCTDTDGDGFGDPGFAANTCPQDNCPDDFNPSQTDSDNDGTGDACCCLPSTVGDMDQSGQPVPFNVDGGDLSIMIDLLFISLDPIGCPQEGDINLSGHPEPQQSDIDGADLSLMIDHLFISLNPLPPCP
;
A
#
# COMPACT_ATOMS: atom_id res chain seq x y z
N MET A 1 12.01 49.29 115.80
CA MET A 1 12.53 50.39 116.65
C MET A 1 14.05 50.38 116.77
N ARG A 2 14.77 50.47 115.64
CA ARG A 2 15.99 51.28 115.59
C ARG A 2 15.52 52.67 115.16
N THR A 3 15.77 53.70 115.94
CA THR A 3 15.52 55.07 115.48
C THR A 3 16.58 55.38 114.42
N VAL A 4 16.20 55.27 113.14
CA VAL A 4 17.01 55.74 112.02
C VAL A 4 16.48 57.13 111.68
N LEU A 5 17.27 58.15 112.01
CA LEU A 5 16.96 59.53 111.69
C LEU A 5 17.44 59.80 110.26
N THR A 6 16.52 59.79 109.30
CA THR A 6 16.79 60.24 107.93
C THR A 6 16.59 61.74 107.88
N ILE A 7 17.63 62.48 107.47
CA ILE A 7 17.63 63.94 107.41
C ILE A 7 17.71 64.36 105.96
N LEU A 8 16.71 65.10 105.47
CA LEU A 8 16.78 65.84 104.22
C LEU A 8 16.99 67.33 104.53
N THR A 9 18.15 67.87 104.15
CA THR A 9 18.53 69.27 104.39
C THR A 9 18.47 70.08 103.09
N ILE A 10 17.63 71.12 103.05
CA ILE A 10 17.51 72.03 101.92
C ILE A 10 18.20 73.36 102.27
N LEU A 11 19.14 73.80 101.42
CA LEU A 11 20.04 74.93 101.68
C LEU A 11 19.60 76.19 100.92
N VAL A 12 19.09 77.19 101.64
CA VAL A 12 18.49 78.39 101.01
C VAL A 12 19.49 79.56 101.00
N LEU A 13 20.03 79.90 99.82
CA LEU A 13 20.98 81.02 99.70
C LEU A 13 20.29 82.40 99.76
N PRO A 14 20.71 83.32 100.64
CA PRO A 14 20.33 84.72 100.55
C PRO A 14 21.12 85.43 99.43
N MET A 15 20.44 86.26 98.64
CA MET A 15 21.08 87.39 97.96
C MET A 15 20.69 88.66 98.69
N LEU A 16 21.68 89.44 99.12
CA LEU A 16 21.57 90.90 99.13
C LEU A 16 22.96 91.54 99.09
N LEU A 17 22.99 92.80 98.68
CA LEU A 17 24.17 93.61 98.45
C LEU A 17 24.95 93.83 99.75
N GLY A 18 26.10 93.15 99.89
CA GLY A 18 27.13 93.52 100.87
C GLY A 18 26.88 93.10 102.32
N GLY A 19 26.93 91.79 102.61
CA GLY A 19 27.01 91.26 103.98
C GLY A 19 27.14 89.74 103.97
N SER A 20 27.96 89.17 104.84
CA SER A 20 28.08 87.71 105.00
C SER A 20 26.87 87.19 105.79
N ALA A 21 25.96 86.51 105.11
CA ALA A 21 24.81 85.83 105.72
C ALA A 21 24.97 84.31 105.57
N GLU A 22 24.99 83.60 106.69
CA GLU A 22 24.90 82.14 106.72
C GLU A 22 23.45 81.73 106.37
N ALA A 23 23.31 80.65 105.60
CA ALA A 23 22.01 80.18 105.12
C ALA A 23 21.22 79.50 106.24
N ALA A 24 19.96 79.89 106.43
CA ALA A 24 19.01 79.06 107.15
C ALA A 24 18.69 77.82 106.29
N THR A 25 18.65 76.64 106.93
CA THR A 25 18.34 75.37 106.27
C THR A 25 17.00 74.87 106.75
N LEU A 26 16.17 74.40 105.82
CA LEU A 26 15.02 73.60 106.22
C LEU A 26 15.44 72.14 106.35
N GLN A 27 14.90 71.49 107.38
CA GLN A 27 15.08 70.08 107.65
C GLN A 27 13.72 69.38 107.70
N ILE A 28 13.54 68.33 106.90
CA ILE A 28 12.51 67.32 107.20
C ILE A 28 13.15 66.29 108.13
N GLU A 29 12.53 66.07 109.28
CA GLU A 29 12.84 65.00 110.23
C GLU A 29 11.66 64.02 110.27
N ALA A 30 11.94 62.72 110.08
CA ALA A 30 10.90 61.70 110.10
C ALA A 30 11.18 60.64 111.18
N VAL A 31 10.12 60.13 111.81
CA VAL A 31 10.19 59.05 112.80
C VAL A 31 9.93 57.70 112.12
N ALA A 32 10.75 56.70 112.42
CA ALA A 32 10.95 55.51 111.57
C ALA A 32 9.90 54.37 111.66
N ASP A 33 10.04 53.41 110.73
CA ASP A 33 9.26 52.17 110.51
C ASP A 33 7.94 52.33 109.67
N ALA A 34 8.05 52.93 108.48
CA ALA A 34 6.97 53.00 107.48
C ALA A 34 6.64 51.62 106.86
N HIS A 35 5.49 51.04 107.24
CA HIS A 35 4.96 49.77 106.72
C HIS A 35 3.50 49.93 106.31
N ALA A 36 3.02 49.07 105.40
CA ALA A 36 1.64 49.11 104.90
C ALA A 36 0.61 49.06 106.05
N GLY A 37 -0.24 50.08 106.14
CA GLY A 37 -1.28 50.23 107.16
C GLY A 37 -0.85 50.91 108.46
N PHE A 38 0.40 51.36 108.58
CA PHE A 38 0.86 52.16 109.73
C PHE A 38 0.76 53.66 109.46
N VAL A 39 0.55 54.42 110.53
CA VAL A 39 0.60 55.89 110.55
C VAL A 39 2.03 56.33 110.84
N THR A 40 2.56 57.24 110.03
CA THR A 40 3.89 57.82 110.20
C THR A 40 3.80 59.32 110.43
N GLU A 41 4.66 59.84 111.29
CA GLU A 41 4.74 61.24 111.67
C GLU A 41 5.99 61.86 111.02
N VAL A 42 5.80 62.99 110.34
CA VAL A 42 6.83 63.72 109.60
C VAL A 42 6.84 65.16 110.07
N SER A 43 7.94 65.56 110.71
CA SER A 43 8.15 66.88 111.27
C SER A 43 8.93 67.75 110.29
N VAL A 44 8.45 68.96 110.02
CA VAL A 44 9.18 69.95 109.23
C VAL A 44 9.73 71.01 110.18
N ALA A 45 11.05 71.12 110.26
CA ALA A 45 11.75 72.00 111.17
C ALA A 45 12.65 73.01 110.45
N PHE A 46 12.77 74.21 111.01
CA PHE A 46 13.84 75.14 110.65
C PHE A 46 15.11 74.79 111.44
N GLN A 47 16.25 74.72 110.75
CA GLN A 47 17.57 74.80 111.36
C GLN A 47 18.18 76.17 111.06
N ASN A 48 18.45 76.94 112.11
CA ASN A 48 19.00 78.28 111.98
C ASN A 48 20.42 78.36 112.59
N PRO A 49 21.47 78.71 111.82
CA PRO A 49 22.81 78.88 112.36
C PRO A 49 23.03 80.18 113.16
N ALA A 50 22.20 81.23 113.00
CA ALA A 50 22.42 82.51 113.68
C ALA A 50 21.12 83.28 114.06
N PRO A 51 21.06 83.98 115.21
CA PRO A 51 19.80 84.19 115.94
C PRO A 51 19.04 85.48 115.57
N ALA A 52 18.86 85.78 114.28
CA ALA A 52 18.22 87.03 113.83
C ALA A 52 17.45 86.92 112.50
N LEU A 53 16.60 85.90 112.33
CA LEU A 53 15.63 85.84 111.24
C LEU A 53 14.20 85.98 111.79
N GLU A 54 13.50 87.01 111.35
CA GLU A 54 12.08 87.23 111.63
C GLU A 54 11.23 86.50 110.58
N LEU A 55 10.36 85.61 111.05
CA LEU A 55 9.40 84.88 110.22
C LEU A 55 8.06 85.65 110.21
N GLY A 56 7.51 85.83 109.01
CA GLY A 56 6.19 86.40 108.79
C GLY A 56 5.27 85.39 108.13
N ALA A 57 4.27 85.88 107.40
CA ALA A 57 3.40 85.01 106.60
C ALA A 57 4.18 84.22 105.54
N PHE A 58 3.91 82.93 105.43
CA PHE A 58 4.52 82.06 104.43
C PHE A 58 3.52 81.08 103.80
N THR A 59 3.81 80.71 102.55
CA THR A 59 3.18 79.58 101.86
C THR A 59 4.24 78.51 101.62
N LEU A 60 3.88 77.27 101.95
CA LEU A 60 4.74 76.10 101.93
C LEU A 60 4.09 75.01 101.05
N LEU A 61 4.75 74.65 99.95
CA LEU A 61 4.28 73.65 98.99
C LEU A 61 5.13 72.39 99.05
N ILE A 62 4.56 71.31 99.57
CA ILE A 62 5.20 70.01 99.74
C ILE A 62 4.62 69.02 98.73
N GLN A 63 5.46 68.42 97.89
CA GLN A 63 5.08 67.33 97.00
C GLN A 63 5.58 65.99 97.56
N HIS A 64 4.67 65.01 97.66
CA HIS A 64 4.93 63.68 98.21
C HIS A 64 4.58 62.58 97.21
N HIS A 65 4.85 61.32 97.55
CA HIS A 65 4.50 60.19 96.70
C HIS A 65 2.97 59.95 96.70
N PRO A 66 2.33 59.61 95.56
CA PRO A 66 0.87 59.38 95.48
C PRO A 66 0.31 58.24 96.35
N LEU A 67 1.19 57.41 96.94
CA LEU A 67 0.83 56.30 97.83
C LEU A 67 0.81 56.67 99.32
N LEU A 68 1.21 57.90 99.68
CA LEU A 68 1.07 58.48 101.00
C LEU A 68 -0.26 59.24 101.08
N ILE A 69 -1.09 58.91 102.06
CA ILE A 69 -2.39 59.57 102.27
C ILE A 69 -2.29 60.48 103.50
N LEU A 70 -2.25 61.80 103.29
CA LEU A 70 -2.30 62.78 104.37
C LEU A 70 -3.57 62.59 105.20
N GLN A 71 -3.42 62.46 106.51
CA GLN A 71 -4.51 62.39 107.48
C GLN A 71 -4.80 63.77 108.08
N SER A 72 -3.75 64.48 108.47
CA SER A 72 -3.83 65.82 109.06
C SER A 72 -2.49 66.54 109.04
N ALA A 73 -2.53 67.87 109.00
CA ALA A 73 -1.40 68.73 109.34
C ALA A 73 -1.72 69.53 110.62
N ALA A 74 -0.73 69.72 111.48
CA ALA A 74 -0.85 70.50 112.72
C ALA A 74 0.36 71.42 112.89
N MET A 75 0.15 72.57 113.55
CA MET A 75 1.23 73.52 113.86
C MET A 75 2.29 72.86 114.79
N GLY A 76 3.56 73.04 114.46
CA GLY A 76 4.69 72.56 115.25
C GLY A 76 4.87 73.33 116.57
N GLN A 77 5.42 72.68 117.60
CA GLN A 77 5.41 73.20 118.98
C GLN A 77 6.72 73.84 119.44
N THR A 78 7.77 73.88 118.61
CA THR A 78 9.15 74.19 119.07
C THR A 78 9.65 75.59 118.74
N LEU A 79 8.84 76.44 118.09
CA LEU A 79 9.15 77.86 117.89
C LEU A 79 8.64 78.69 119.08
N GLN A 80 9.43 79.67 119.50
CA GLN A 80 9.13 80.50 120.68
C GLN A 80 8.48 81.84 120.26
N ASP A 81 7.45 82.25 121.02
CA ASP A 81 6.68 83.50 120.84
C ASP A 81 6.00 83.67 119.46
N CYS A 82 5.82 82.59 118.70
CA CYS A 82 5.12 82.58 117.40
C CYS A 82 3.63 82.20 117.57
N GLU A 83 2.78 83.18 117.93
CA GLU A 83 1.33 83.02 117.90
C GLU A 83 0.78 83.28 116.47
N TRP A 84 0.22 82.24 115.84
CA TRP A 84 -0.31 82.33 114.47
C TRP A 84 -1.79 82.72 114.49
N GLU A 85 -2.15 83.81 113.79
CA GLU A 85 -3.54 84.24 113.62
C GLU A 85 -4.33 83.29 112.71
N HIS A 86 -3.67 82.73 111.70
CA HIS A 86 -4.28 81.77 110.78
C HIS A 86 -3.28 80.71 110.34
N PHE A 87 -3.61 79.44 110.60
CA PHE A 87 -2.91 78.29 110.04
C PHE A 87 -3.95 77.42 109.33
N THR A 88 -3.73 77.15 108.05
CA THR A 88 -4.58 76.26 107.24
C THR A 88 -3.73 75.49 106.25
N TYR A 89 -4.28 74.41 105.70
CA TYR A 89 -3.63 73.65 104.63
C TYR A 89 -4.69 73.17 103.63
N ASN A 90 -4.27 73.03 102.38
CA ASN A 90 -5.10 72.54 101.28
C ASN A 90 -4.34 71.46 100.50
N GLN A 91 -5.01 70.36 100.20
CA GLN A 91 -4.46 69.32 99.35
C GLN A 91 -4.94 69.54 97.91
N GLN A 92 -4.11 70.20 97.09
CA GLN A 92 -4.49 70.60 95.73
C GLN A 92 -4.48 69.44 94.71
N SER A 93 -3.79 68.33 95.02
CA SER A 93 -3.79 67.09 94.22
C SER A 93 -3.57 65.86 95.10
N SER A 94 -3.69 64.64 94.54
CA SER A 94 -3.41 63.39 95.27
C SER A 94 -1.97 63.24 95.78
N ASN A 95 -1.07 64.18 95.47
CA ASN A 95 0.34 64.12 95.81
C ASN A 95 1.00 65.47 96.16
N ARG A 96 0.23 66.56 96.35
CA ARG A 96 0.74 67.90 96.70
C ARG A 96 -0.09 68.55 97.80
N ILE A 97 0.59 69.10 98.80
CA ILE A 97 0.04 69.78 99.97
C ILE A 97 0.53 71.22 99.96
N GLU A 98 -0.40 72.16 100.10
CA GLU A 98 -0.12 73.58 100.35
C GLU A 98 -0.46 73.89 101.81
N ILE A 99 0.45 74.55 102.51
CA ILE A 99 0.29 75.00 103.89
C ILE A 99 0.44 76.52 103.91
N PHE A 100 -0.51 77.20 104.52
CA PHE A 100 -0.56 78.65 104.63
C PHE A 100 -0.61 79.05 106.10
N ALA A 101 0.37 79.84 106.53
CA ALA A 101 0.52 80.26 107.91
C ALA A 101 0.80 81.76 108.00
N VAL A 102 0.01 82.47 108.83
CA VAL A 102 0.11 83.92 109.08
C VAL A 102 0.27 84.16 110.58
N ALA A 103 1.34 84.85 110.96
CA ALA A 103 1.60 85.30 112.33
C ALA A 103 1.19 86.77 112.49
N ASP A 104 0.66 87.15 113.66
CA ASP A 104 0.45 88.56 114.01
C ASP A 104 1.80 89.25 114.16
N ILE A 105 2.00 90.36 113.45
CA ILE A 105 3.21 91.21 113.53
C ILE A 105 2.84 92.68 113.78
N ALA A 106 1.59 92.97 114.17
CA ALA A 106 0.99 94.31 114.11
C ALA A 106 0.54 94.89 115.46
N ASN A 107 0.55 94.14 116.57
CA ASN A 107 0.14 94.63 117.90
C ASN A 107 1.24 95.34 118.72
N GLY A 108 1.95 96.28 118.08
CA GLY A 108 2.72 97.34 118.76
C GLY A 108 4.09 96.95 119.34
N PRO A 109 4.84 97.92 119.90
CA PRO A 109 6.31 97.83 120.10
C PRO A 109 6.77 96.97 121.29
N HIS A 110 5.97 95.99 121.74
CA HIS A 110 6.29 95.14 122.89
C HIS A 110 5.95 93.64 122.71
N HIS A 111 5.57 93.18 121.52
CA HIS A 111 5.64 91.75 121.18
C HIS A 111 6.84 91.49 120.26
N PRO A 112 7.66 90.45 120.52
CA PRO A 112 8.70 90.05 119.59
C PRO A 112 8.05 89.51 118.31
N SER A 113 8.57 89.95 117.18
CA SER A 113 8.46 89.24 115.90
C SER A 113 8.80 87.75 116.10
N CYS A 114 8.12 86.85 115.38
CA CYS A 114 8.41 85.41 115.44
C CYS A 114 9.86 85.17 115.00
N GLN A 115 10.78 85.03 115.97
CA GLN A 115 12.21 84.94 115.73
C GLN A 115 12.67 83.49 115.86
N ALA A 116 13.37 82.98 114.84
CA ALA A 116 13.93 81.64 114.84
C ALA A 116 15.19 81.55 115.72
N ILE A 117 15.05 81.78 117.04
CA ILE A 117 16.15 81.80 118.02
C ILE A 117 16.66 80.41 118.44
N ALA A 118 15.97 79.34 118.04
CA ALA A 118 16.44 77.96 118.11
C ALA A 118 15.89 77.16 116.92
N SER A 119 16.57 76.09 116.54
CA SER A 119 16.05 75.13 115.56
C SER A 119 14.79 74.47 116.11
N GLY A 120 13.70 74.45 115.34
CA GLY A 120 12.39 74.07 115.86
C GLY A 120 11.37 73.69 114.78
N GLU A 121 10.41 72.85 115.18
CA GLU A 121 9.34 72.34 114.32
C GLU A 121 8.30 73.43 114.00
N VAL A 122 7.98 73.55 112.72
CA VAL A 122 7.05 74.53 112.14
C VAL A 122 5.68 73.89 111.90
N VAL A 123 5.67 72.66 111.39
CA VAL A 123 4.47 71.88 111.08
C VAL A 123 4.75 70.38 111.21
N THR A 124 3.81 69.67 111.80
CA THR A 124 3.78 68.21 111.92
C THR A 124 2.76 67.65 110.92
N LEU A 125 3.19 66.71 110.08
CA LEU A 125 2.36 66.06 109.07
C LEU A 125 2.16 64.58 109.42
N ILE A 126 0.91 64.11 109.37
CA ILE A 126 0.55 62.74 109.70
C ILE A 126 0.06 62.04 108.44
N PHE A 127 0.74 60.96 108.04
CA PHE A 127 0.42 60.19 106.83
C PHE A 127 0.08 58.74 107.16
N THR A 128 -0.81 58.14 106.38
CA THR A 128 -1.00 56.68 106.33
C THR A 128 -0.23 56.12 105.14
N VAL A 129 0.59 55.09 105.38
CA VAL A 129 1.46 54.48 104.35
C VAL A 129 0.81 53.22 103.79
N SER A 130 0.80 53.05 102.46
CA SER A 130 0.13 51.91 101.81
C SER A 130 1.07 50.76 101.37
N MET A 131 2.37 51.00 101.13
CA MET A 131 3.38 49.96 100.85
C MET A 131 4.78 50.38 101.35
N SER A 132 5.67 49.41 101.58
CA SER A 132 7.00 49.62 102.18
C SER A 132 8.07 50.04 101.16
N LEU A 133 8.10 51.33 100.82
CA LEU A 133 9.22 51.99 100.10
C LEU A 133 10.19 52.68 101.09
N PRO A 134 11.44 52.96 100.70
CA PRO A 134 12.34 53.86 101.43
C PRO A 134 11.74 55.27 101.56
N LEU A 135 11.98 55.97 102.67
CA LEU A 135 11.29 57.25 102.95
C LEU A 135 11.87 58.45 102.19
N ASP A 136 13.13 58.35 101.79
CA ASP A 136 13.92 59.30 101.01
C ASP A 136 13.49 59.38 99.54
N GLU A 137 12.83 58.34 99.01
CA GLU A 137 12.24 58.33 97.66
C GLU A 137 10.77 58.82 97.66
N GLN A 138 10.21 59.17 98.82
CA GLN A 138 8.77 59.47 98.97
C GLN A 138 8.40 60.97 99.02
N PHE A 139 9.38 61.87 99.00
CA PHE A 139 9.17 63.32 99.00
C PHE A 139 10.04 63.99 97.93
N LEU A 140 9.48 65.00 97.25
CA LEU A 140 10.14 65.79 96.23
C LEU A 140 10.50 67.19 96.77
N PRO A 141 11.32 68.00 96.06
CA PRO A 141 11.76 69.31 96.54
C PRO A 141 10.60 70.21 96.94
N ILE A 142 10.81 70.99 98.01
CA ILE A 142 9.78 71.79 98.64
C ILE A 142 9.88 73.23 98.12
N GLU A 143 8.76 73.80 97.68
CA GLU A 143 8.70 75.21 97.28
C GLU A 143 8.30 76.09 98.48
N TRP A 144 9.09 77.12 98.75
CA TRP A 144 8.92 78.04 99.89
C TRP A 144 8.75 79.48 99.39
N ILE A 145 7.68 80.15 99.82
CA ILE A 145 7.41 81.55 99.48
C ILE A 145 7.28 82.37 100.77
N TRP A 146 8.13 83.41 100.89
CA TRP A 146 8.15 84.33 102.03
C TRP A 146 7.67 85.72 101.61
N TYR A 147 6.70 86.27 102.32
CA TYR A 147 6.14 87.60 102.05
C TYR A 147 6.66 88.61 103.07
N GLY A 148 7.65 89.41 102.66
CA GLY A 148 8.34 90.40 103.50
C GLY A 148 7.67 91.77 103.61
N CYS A 149 6.34 91.86 103.54
CA CYS A 149 5.58 93.12 103.61
C CYS A 149 4.29 92.91 104.41
N GLY A 150 3.96 93.87 105.29
CA GLY A 150 2.94 93.69 106.32
C GLY A 150 1.48 93.74 105.85
N ASP A 151 0.64 93.09 106.67
CA ASP A 151 -0.82 93.23 106.83
C ASP A 151 -1.64 93.68 105.61
N ASN A 152 -2.34 92.72 104.99
CA ASN A 152 -3.79 92.76 104.72
C ASN A 152 -4.20 91.55 103.86
N SER A 153 -4.56 90.43 104.49
CA SER A 153 -5.15 89.28 103.78
C SER A 153 -6.20 88.56 104.63
N LEU A 154 -7.47 88.97 104.51
CA LEU A 154 -8.59 88.22 105.05
C LEU A 154 -9.02 87.13 104.07
N SER A 155 -8.85 85.88 104.49
CA SER A 155 -9.31 84.70 103.77
C SER A 155 -10.83 84.54 103.86
N SER A 156 -11.47 84.05 102.80
CA SER A 156 -12.79 83.43 102.92
C SER A 156 -12.70 82.17 103.80
N THR A 157 -13.80 81.73 104.40
CA THR A 157 -13.81 80.56 105.31
C THR A 157 -13.46 79.22 104.63
N ASP A 158 -13.22 79.24 103.31
CA ASP A 158 -12.81 78.12 102.46
C ASP A 158 -11.44 78.31 101.76
N GLY A 159 -10.70 79.39 102.06
CA GLY A 159 -9.30 79.55 101.65
C GLY A 159 -9.01 79.83 100.17
N SER A 160 -10.04 80.11 99.35
CA SER A 160 -9.92 79.91 97.89
C SER A 160 -9.72 81.16 97.01
N THR A 161 -9.74 82.40 97.54
CA THR A 161 -9.46 83.60 96.72
C THR A 161 -8.96 84.81 97.52
N LEU A 162 -7.87 85.44 97.08
CA LEU A 162 -7.38 86.72 97.60
C LEU A 162 -8.03 87.88 96.81
N PHE A 163 -8.86 88.70 97.46
CA PHE A 163 -9.38 89.93 96.87
C PHE A 163 -8.50 91.15 97.25
N ILE A 164 -8.01 91.86 96.23
CA ILE A 164 -7.49 93.23 96.37
C ILE A 164 -8.55 94.16 95.78
N SER A 165 -9.06 95.12 96.57
CA SER A 165 -10.18 95.99 96.17
C SER A 165 -9.82 97.48 96.31
N ASP A 166 -9.82 98.19 95.18
CA ASP A 166 -9.57 99.62 95.09
C ASP A 166 -10.76 100.48 95.57
N SER A 167 -11.00 100.51 96.89
CA SER A 167 -11.69 101.56 97.70
C SER A 167 -13.01 101.19 98.42
N VAL A 168 -12.89 101.03 99.74
CA VAL A 168 -13.71 101.56 100.87
C VAL A 168 -15.20 101.93 100.66
N TYR A 169 -16.07 101.36 101.51
CA TYR A 169 -17.41 101.88 101.83
C TYR A 169 -17.37 103.00 102.89
N SER A 170 -18.20 104.06 102.77
CA SER A 170 -18.51 104.97 103.88
C SER A 170 -19.73 104.50 104.69
N PHE A 171 -19.83 104.98 105.94
CA PHE A 171 -20.97 104.77 106.84
C PHE A 171 -21.97 105.94 106.76
N ASP A 172 -22.54 106.21 105.59
CA ASP A 172 -23.70 107.11 105.40
C ASP A 172 -24.28 107.02 103.97
N GLY A 173 -25.39 106.31 103.82
CA GLY A 173 -25.82 105.82 102.50
C GLY A 173 -26.61 106.79 101.61
N THR A 174 -26.19 106.91 100.34
CA THR A 174 -27.07 107.23 99.18
C THR A 174 -26.64 106.53 97.87
N SER A 175 -27.17 105.31 97.65
CA SER A 175 -27.64 104.69 96.38
C SER A 175 -26.82 104.62 95.05
N TYR A 176 -26.91 103.42 94.44
CA TYR A 176 -26.66 103.02 93.02
C TYR A 176 -25.19 102.92 92.55
N THR A 177 -24.79 101.96 91.68
CA THR A 177 -25.55 101.10 90.73
C THR A 177 -24.87 99.73 90.50
N ASN A 178 -25.60 98.72 90.02
CA ASN A 178 -25.05 97.43 89.54
C ASN A 178 -24.05 97.60 88.37
N ILE A 179 -23.00 96.76 88.36
CA ILE A 179 -22.24 96.41 87.16
C ILE A 179 -22.37 94.90 86.95
N THR A 180 -22.96 94.50 85.83
CA THR A 180 -23.07 93.09 85.40
C THR A 180 -22.02 92.76 84.33
N ALA A 181 -21.78 91.46 84.11
CA ALA A 181 -20.68 90.92 83.32
C ALA A 181 -20.68 91.29 81.81
N SER A 182 -20.26 92.51 81.45
CA SER A 182 -19.73 92.89 80.13
C SER A 182 -19.19 94.34 80.06
N SER A 183 -18.01 94.62 80.64
CA SER A 183 -17.21 95.80 80.23
C SER A 183 -15.73 95.66 80.60
N THR A 184 -14.87 96.23 79.76
CA THR A 184 -13.40 96.12 79.81
C THR A 184 -12.75 97.27 80.59
N PHE A 185 -11.68 96.99 81.33
CA PHE A 185 -10.96 97.98 82.14
C PHE A 185 -9.77 98.62 81.39
N PRO A 186 -9.61 99.96 81.44
CA PRO A 186 -8.42 100.68 80.95
C PRO A 186 -7.42 101.03 82.08
N THR A 187 -6.40 101.84 81.77
CA THR A 187 -5.07 101.85 82.40
C THR A 187 -4.69 103.04 83.33
N LEU A 188 -3.63 102.83 84.14
CA LEU A 188 -2.57 103.77 84.64
C LEU A 188 -2.59 104.45 86.07
N THR A 189 -1.66 103.97 86.91
CA THR A 189 -0.67 104.66 87.82
C THR A 189 -1.01 105.33 89.16
N GLY A 190 -0.22 104.99 90.22
CA GLY A 190 -0.36 105.58 91.59
C GLY A 190 0.77 105.55 92.66
N ALA A 191 1.89 104.79 92.57
CA ALA A 191 3.12 104.85 93.45
C ALA A 191 2.96 104.53 94.98
N PRO A 192 3.99 104.05 95.75
CA PRO A 192 5.44 104.34 95.67
C PRO A 192 6.38 103.11 95.62
N ALA A 193 7.69 103.35 95.75
CA ALA A 193 8.78 102.42 95.44
C ALA A 193 9.32 101.61 96.63
N GLN A 194 9.95 100.47 96.30
CA GLN A 194 10.76 99.58 97.16
C GLN A 194 10.02 98.72 98.20
N CYS A 195 9.35 97.69 97.70
CA CYS A 195 9.10 96.44 98.45
C CYS A 195 9.60 95.27 97.60
N SER A 196 10.73 94.66 98.01
CA SER A 196 11.47 93.67 97.21
C SER A 196 11.23 92.24 97.71
N GLY A 197 10.01 91.71 97.54
CA GLY A 197 9.70 90.31 97.80
C GLY A 197 10.09 89.43 96.60
N GLY A 198 11.10 88.57 96.75
CA GLY A 198 11.57 87.69 95.68
C GLY A 198 11.16 86.24 95.90
N VAL A 199 10.55 85.61 94.90
CA VAL A 199 10.42 84.15 94.82
C VAL A 199 11.81 83.55 94.63
N ARG A 200 12.20 82.57 95.45
CA ARG A 200 13.48 81.85 95.35
C ARG A 200 13.24 80.36 95.12
N GLN A 201 13.33 79.94 93.86
CA GLN A 201 13.56 78.54 93.50
C GLN A 201 15.08 78.31 93.53
N VAL A 202 15.55 77.35 94.31
CA VAL A 202 16.98 77.07 94.52
C VAL A 202 17.25 75.59 94.31
N ASP A 203 17.69 75.25 93.10
CA ASP A 203 18.26 73.94 92.77
C ASP A 203 19.80 74.02 92.70
N PHE A 204 20.45 73.01 93.27
CA PHE A 204 21.91 72.79 93.23
C PHE A 204 22.16 71.29 92.97
N TYR A 205 23.14 70.85 92.17
CA TYR A 205 24.01 71.54 91.21
C TYR A 205 24.73 70.48 90.33
N CYS A 206 25.39 70.98 89.28
CA CYS A 206 26.51 70.42 88.48
C CYS A 206 26.14 69.90 87.09
N GLY A 207 26.37 70.65 86.00
CA GLY A 207 26.81 72.05 85.92
C GLY A 207 27.16 72.50 84.50
N GLY A 208 27.19 73.82 84.27
CA GLY A 208 27.70 74.43 83.03
C GLY A 208 26.64 74.72 81.96
N VAL A 209 25.86 75.80 82.16
CA VAL A 209 24.74 76.20 81.29
C VAL A 209 25.09 77.44 80.45
N HIS A 210 24.78 77.40 79.16
CA HIS A 210 24.29 78.57 78.42
C HIS A 210 22.77 78.41 78.23
N ALA A 211 22.02 79.50 78.26
CA ALA A 211 20.56 79.50 78.48
C ALA A 211 19.74 78.85 77.36
N TRP A 212 18.71 78.08 77.75
CA TRP A 212 17.67 77.57 76.83
C TRP A 212 16.29 77.72 77.47
N SER A 213 15.33 78.08 76.63
CA SER A 213 13.89 77.91 76.86
C SER A 213 13.51 76.44 77.05
N ILE A 214 12.35 76.16 77.64
CA ILE A 214 11.77 74.80 77.74
C ILE A 214 10.85 74.54 76.56
N ASP A 215 10.95 73.36 75.94
CA ASP A 215 10.15 72.98 74.77
C ASP A 215 8.95 72.11 75.14
N THR A 216 7.86 72.27 74.39
CA THR A 216 6.59 71.57 74.62
C THR A 216 5.88 71.15 73.34
N GLU A 217 6.49 71.40 72.18
CA GLU A 217 6.00 70.94 70.88
C GLU A 217 6.85 69.72 70.49
N PRO A 218 6.27 68.59 70.08
CA PRO A 218 7.06 67.46 69.62
C PRO A 218 7.87 67.80 68.36
N PRO A 219 9.06 67.21 68.18
CA PRO A 219 9.74 67.25 66.89
C PRO A 219 8.86 66.57 65.83
N VAL A 220 8.96 67.01 64.57
CA VAL A 220 8.24 66.41 63.44
C VAL A 220 9.16 65.44 62.70
N ALA A 221 8.76 64.18 62.61
CA ALA A 221 9.47 63.14 61.86
C ALA A 221 8.97 63.05 60.41
N GLU A 222 9.81 63.45 59.44
CA GLU A 222 9.51 63.32 58.01
C GLU A 222 10.28 62.14 57.39
N CYS A 223 9.55 61.08 57.06
CA CYS A 223 10.06 59.93 56.32
C CYS A 223 10.00 60.16 54.80
N PRO A 224 10.90 59.55 54.01
CA PRO A 224 10.75 59.49 52.56
C PRO A 224 9.53 58.64 52.19
N GLY A 225 9.04 58.78 50.95
CA GLY A 225 8.08 57.83 50.39
C GLY A 225 8.70 56.43 50.19
N ASN A 226 7.85 55.42 50.00
CA ASN A 226 8.27 54.04 49.74
C ASN A 226 9.31 53.96 48.61
N ILE A 227 10.34 53.14 48.81
CA ILE A 227 11.48 52.98 47.91
C ILE A 227 11.37 51.63 47.20
N THR A 228 11.69 51.61 45.91
CA THR A 228 11.79 50.37 45.13
C THR A 228 13.10 50.36 44.35
N VAL A 229 13.88 49.30 44.51
CA VAL A 229 15.19 49.10 43.86
C VAL A 229 15.29 47.68 43.28
N GLY A 230 16.20 47.50 42.33
CA GLY A 230 16.70 46.16 41.98
C GLY A 230 17.68 45.67 43.04
N ASN A 231 17.94 44.37 43.06
CA ASN A 231 19.06 43.75 43.77
C ASN A 231 20.42 44.30 43.30
N ASP A 232 21.42 44.27 44.18
CA ASP A 232 22.81 44.56 43.81
C ASP A 232 23.39 43.39 42.99
N PRO A 233 24.26 43.64 41.98
CA PRO A 233 24.69 42.60 41.04
C PRO A 233 25.38 41.40 41.69
N GLY A 234 24.90 40.19 41.38
CA GLY A 234 25.35 38.92 41.93
C GLY A 234 24.88 38.65 43.38
N LEU A 235 23.96 39.44 43.91
CA LEU A 235 23.39 39.31 45.26
C LEU A 235 21.86 39.18 45.22
N CYS A 236 21.28 38.65 46.29
CA CYS A 236 19.82 38.53 46.49
C CYS A 236 19.26 39.62 47.44
N SER A 237 19.93 40.77 47.45
CA SER A 237 19.69 41.90 48.36
C SER A 237 20.21 43.20 47.74
N ALA A 238 19.87 44.34 48.33
CA ALA A 238 20.33 45.65 47.88
C ALA A 238 20.66 46.59 49.06
N VAL A 239 21.77 47.31 48.97
CA VAL A 239 22.12 48.35 49.94
C VAL A 239 21.36 49.64 49.66
N VAL A 240 20.35 49.94 50.48
CA VAL A 240 19.48 51.11 50.26
C VAL A 240 19.85 52.26 51.18
N THR A 241 20.21 53.40 50.56
CA THR A 241 20.38 54.68 51.26
C THR A 241 19.13 55.53 51.10
N TYR A 242 18.71 56.14 52.21
CA TYR A 242 17.55 57.02 52.27
C TYR A 242 17.79 58.15 53.29
N ALA A 243 17.00 59.21 53.22
CA ALA A 243 17.08 60.35 54.13
C ALA A 243 15.73 60.54 54.81
N ALA A 244 15.66 60.20 56.10
CA ALA A 244 14.62 60.69 57.00
C ALA A 244 15.11 61.99 57.66
N THR A 245 14.22 62.95 57.82
CA THR A 245 14.55 64.27 58.38
C THR A 245 13.72 64.54 59.62
N VAL A 246 14.33 65.20 60.59
CA VAL A 246 13.63 65.75 61.76
C VAL A 246 13.70 67.27 61.71
N SER A 247 12.58 67.91 62.01
CA SER A 247 12.50 69.35 62.21
C SER A 247 11.77 69.65 63.51
N ASP A 248 12.20 70.70 64.20
CA ASP A 248 11.70 71.08 65.51
C ASP A 248 11.77 72.61 65.62
N ASN A 249 10.98 73.21 66.51
CA ASN A 249 11.04 74.64 66.78
C ASN A 249 12.38 75.06 67.43
N ARG A 250 13.19 74.10 67.91
CA ARG A 250 14.57 74.32 68.38
C ARG A 250 15.63 73.37 67.83
N PRO A 251 16.92 73.79 67.85
CA PRO A 251 18.04 72.91 67.55
C PRO A 251 18.25 71.89 68.67
N GLY A 252 18.30 70.60 68.32
CA GLY A 252 18.65 69.53 69.25
C GLY A 252 17.98 68.18 68.96
N ALA A 253 16.89 68.17 68.21
CA ALA A 253 16.17 66.96 67.86
C ALA A 253 17.02 65.96 67.04
N THR A 254 16.87 64.67 67.36
CA THR A 254 17.52 63.54 66.71
C THR A 254 16.51 62.62 66.06
N ILE A 255 16.94 61.87 65.04
CA ILE A 255 16.13 60.83 64.39
C ILE A 255 16.95 59.56 64.22
N TYR A 256 16.33 58.43 64.55
CA TYR A 256 16.87 57.09 64.42
C TYR A 256 15.89 56.24 63.62
N CYS A 257 16.40 55.34 62.77
CA CYS A 257 15.59 54.42 62.00
C CYS A 257 16.17 53.00 62.06
N ASP A 258 15.28 52.00 62.02
CA ASP A 258 15.62 50.58 62.01
C ASP A 258 14.86 49.84 60.87
N PRO A 259 15.56 49.13 59.95
CA PRO A 259 17.01 49.14 59.73
C PRO A 259 17.53 50.55 59.36
N PRO A 260 18.77 50.93 59.71
CA PRO A 260 19.31 52.28 59.42
C PRO A 260 19.65 52.50 57.93
N SER A 261 19.80 53.77 57.53
CA SER A 261 20.17 54.16 56.16
C SER A 261 21.53 53.61 55.75
N GLY A 262 21.58 52.97 54.58
CA GLY A 262 22.74 52.19 54.12
C GLY A 262 22.78 50.74 54.62
N SER A 263 21.67 50.22 55.17
CA SER A 263 21.50 48.79 55.42
C SER A 263 21.31 48.00 54.13
N ASP A 264 21.63 46.72 54.22
CA ASP A 264 21.35 45.71 53.20
C ASP A 264 19.93 45.15 53.39
N PHE A 265 19.11 45.18 52.34
CA PHE A 265 17.72 44.75 52.34
C PHE A 265 17.57 43.52 51.44
N SER A 266 17.07 42.40 51.98
CA SER A 266 16.81 41.18 51.20
C SER A 266 15.65 41.36 50.21
N LEU A 267 15.62 40.53 49.16
CA LEU A 267 14.51 40.41 48.22
C LEU A 267 13.13 40.44 48.91
N GLY A 268 12.19 41.22 48.34
CA GLY A 268 10.84 41.41 48.87
C GLY A 268 10.64 42.76 49.58
N GLN A 269 9.69 42.83 50.50
CA GLN A 269 9.32 44.05 51.20
C GLN A 269 9.83 44.06 52.65
N THR A 270 10.51 45.14 53.03
CA THR A 270 10.95 45.42 54.40
C THR A 270 10.34 46.74 54.88
N GLN A 271 9.75 46.72 56.08
CA GLN A 271 9.24 47.91 56.75
C GLN A 271 10.39 48.60 57.50
N VAL A 272 10.55 49.91 57.32
CA VAL A 272 11.49 50.75 58.07
C VAL A 272 10.70 51.63 59.02
N PHE A 273 11.04 51.61 60.30
CA PHE A 273 10.45 52.48 61.32
C PHE A 273 11.46 53.55 61.74
N CYS A 274 11.02 54.81 61.81
CA CYS A 274 11.81 55.93 62.29
C CYS A 274 11.18 56.58 63.53
N TYR A 275 12.01 56.90 64.51
CA TYR A 275 11.67 57.53 65.78
C TYR A 275 12.48 58.81 65.93
N ALA A 276 11.83 59.91 66.28
CA ALA A 276 12.46 61.19 66.53
C ALA A 276 12.18 61.67 67.97
N ASP A 277 13.20 62.23 68.61
CA ASP A 277 13.14 62.77 69.97
C ASP A 277 13.90 64.10 70.09
N ASP A 278 13.43 64.98 70.96
CA ASP A 278 14.09 66.25 71.28
C ASP A 278 14.86 66.19 72.62
N MET A 279 15.67 67.22 72.90
CA MET A 279 16.39 67.32 74.19
C MET A 279 15.49 67.72 75.38
N ALA A 280 14.18 67.87 75.18
CA ALA A 280 13.18 68.09 76.23
C ALA A 280 12.40 66.80 76.58
N GLY A 281 12.53 65.73 75.78
CA GLY A 281 11.87 64.44 75.94
C GLY A 281 10.54 64.27 75.20
N ASN A 282 10.19 65.17 74.26
CA ASN A 282 9.04 64.99 73.36
C ASN A 282 9.46 64.12 72.17
N ALA A 283 8.51 63.38 71.56
CA ALA A 283 8.80 62.41 70.50
C ALA A 283 7.69 62.26 69.45
N ASP A 284 8.08 61.82 68.25
CA ASP A 284 7.23 61.54 67.09
C ASP A 284 7.78 60.35 66.26
N THR A 285 6.96 59.76 65.37
CA THR A 285 7.30 58.55 64.61
C THR A 285 6.75 58.55 63.19
N CYS A 286 7.52 58.03 62.24
CA CYS A 286 7.07 57.76 60.86
C CYS A 286 7.61 56.43 60.34
N ASP A 287 7.00 55.89 59.28
CA ASP A 287 7.39 54.63 58.65
C ASP A 287 7.27 54.66 57.12
N PHE A 288 8.00 53.77 56.45
CA PHE A 288 7.92 53.55 55.00
C PHE A 288 8.39 52.13 54.62
N ILE A 289 8.13 51.71 53.39
CA ILE A 289 8.51 50.39 52.85
C ILE A 289 9.67 50.52 51.88
N VAL A 290 10.69 49.66 52.05
CA VAL A 290 11.70 49.36 51.03
C VAL A 290 11.30 48.06 50.33
N THR A 291 11.20 48.09 49.00
CA THR A 291 10.97 46.90 48.17
C THR A 291 12.20 46.63 47.32
N VAL A 292 12.80 45.45 47.48
CA VAL A 292 13.88 44.96 46.61
C VAL A 292 13.28 43.93 45.66
N ASN A 293 13.38 44.20 44.36
CA ASN A 293 12.96 43.29 43.30
C ASN A 293 14.20 42.60 42.72
N ASP A 294 14.07 41.35 42.29
CA ASP A 294 15.12 40.72 41.49
C ASP A 294 15.08 41.27 40.08
N THR A 295 16.25 41.55 39.52
CA THR A 295 16.43 42.15 38.20
C THR A 295 17.50 41.47 37.37
N GLU A 296 18.19 40.50 37.96
CA GLU A 296 19.08 39.59 37.22
C GLU A 296 18.25 38.40 36.71
N TYR A 297 18.61 37.89 35.53
CA TYR A 297 17.92 36.74 34.93
C TYR A 297 18.72 35.47 35.25
N PRO A 298 18.06 34.35 35.58
CA PRO A 298 18.74 33.11 35.87
C PRO A 298 19.51 32.64 34.63
N GLN A 299 20.54 31.83 34.83
CA GLN A 299 21.38 31.29 33.76
C GLN A 299 21.12 29.80 33.59
N LEU A 300 20.56 29.40 32.45
CA LEU A 300 20.25 28.01 32.12
C LEU A 300 21.33 27.39 31.21
N GLN A 301 21.91 26.28 31.63
CA GLN A 301 22.71 25.40 30.78
C GLN A 301 21.89 24.18 30.36
N CYS A 302 21.64 24.10 29.05
CA CYS A 302 20.82 23.06 28.42
C CYS A 302 21.61 21.76 28.22
N PRO A 303 20.94 20.59 28.28
CA PRO A 303 21.51 19.34 27.79
C PRO A 303 21.90 19.45 26.30
N ASN A 304 22.86 18.61 25.88
CA ASN A 304 23.07 18.36 24.45
C ASN A 304 21.92 17.50 23.90
N ASN A 305 21.70 17.54 22.58
CA ASN A 305 20.75 16.64 21.91
C ASN A 305 21.08 15.17 22.23
N ILE A 306 20.04 14.39 22.51
CA ILE A 306 20.14 12.99 22.94
C ILE A 306 19.80 12.10 21.75
N LEU A 307 20.68 11.13 21.46
CA LEU A 307 20.43 10.09 20.48
C LEU A 307 20.32 8.74 21.19
N THR A 308 19.20 8.04 21.02
CA THR A 308 18.97 6.71 21.56
C THR A 308 18.24 5.82 20.57
N ASN A 309 18.29 4.51 20.81
CA ASN A 309 17.45 3.54 20.13
C ASN A 309 16.13 3.36 20.89
N ALA A 310 15.11 2.86 20.18
CA ALA A 310 13.87 2.36 20.79
C ALA A 310 14.15 1.19 21.77
N ALA A 311 13.28 1.04 22.77
CA ALA A 311 13.35 -0.05 23.73
C ALA A 311 12.81 -1.36 23.11
N PRO A 312 13.32 -2.54 23.53
CA PRO A 312 12.88 -3.82 22.97
C PRO A 312 11.37 -4.05 23.09
N GLY A 313 10.68 -4.14 21.94
CA GLY A 313 9.22 -4.32 21.87
C GLY A 313 8.37 -3.05 22.05
N GLU A 314 8.96 -1.86 22.10
CA GLU A 314 8.24 -0.57 22.22
C GLU A 314 8.62 0.38 21.06
N CYS A 315 7.66 1.15 20.53
CA CYS A 315 7.90 2.16 19.47
C CYS A 315 8.50 3.48 20.03
N GLY A 316 9.52 3.38 20.87
CA GLY A 316 10.09 4.54 21.55
C GLY A 316 10.99 4.16 22.72
N ALA A 317 11.44 5.15 23.49
CA ALA A 317 12.31 4.95 24.64
C ALA A 317 11.99 5.93 25.77
N VAL A 318 12.21 5.51 27.02
CA VAL A 318 12.19 6.41 28.18
C VAL A 318 13.52 7.14 28.28
N VAL A 319 13.49 8.48 28.24
CA VAL A 319 14.71 9.31 28.22
C VAL A 319 14.77 10.24 29.44
N THR A 320 15.89 10.17 30.18
CA THR A 320 16.17 11.01 31.34
C THR A 320 17.27 12.03 31.04
N PHE A 321 17.04 13.27 31.43
CA PHE A 321 17.98 14.39 31.31
C PHE A 321 17.90 15.30 32.55
N ASP A 322 18.97 16.04 32.81
CA ASP A 322 19.11 16.89 33.99
C ASP A 322 19.68 18.26 33.57
N PRO A 323 18.83 19.27 33.29
CA PRO A 323 19.28 20.61 32.92
C PRO A 323 19.81 21.35 34.15
N VAL A 324 20.89 22.11 34.00
CA VAL A 324 21.54 22.79 35.12
C VAL A 324 21.25 24.29 35.06
N GLY A 325 20.64 24.83 36.11
CA GLY A 325 20.34 26.26 36.24
C GLY A 325 21.00 26.88 37.47
N THR A 326 21.50 28.11 37.34
CA THR A 326 22.06 28.90 38.46
C THR A 326 21.52 30.31 38.47
N ASP A 327 21.42 30.91 39.65
CA ASP A 327 20.88 32.24 39.86
C ASP A 327 21.57 32.93 41.07
N ASN A 328 21.49 34.26 41.16
CA ASN A 328 21.97 35.06 42.29
C ASN A 328 21.08 34.88 43.55
N CYS A 329 19.79 34.58 43.36
CA CYS A 329 18.86 34.22 44.42
C CYS A 329 18.68 32.70 44.54
N LEU A 330 18.47 32.23 45.78
CA LEU A 330 18.11 30.83 46.03
C LEU A 330 16.61 30.63 45.86
N GLY A 331 16.21 29.59 45.12
CA GLY A 331 14.80 29.24 44.92
C GLY A 331 14.39 29.00 43.47
N THR A 332 15.34 28.74 42.57
CA THR A 332 15.05 28.40 41.17
C THR A 332 14.16 27.16 41.04
N SER A 333 13.30 27.19 40.04
CA SER A 333 12.41 26.10 39.65
C SER A 333 12.65 25.75 38.18
N VAL A 334 12.69 24.45 37.88
CA VAL A 334 12.90 23.92 36.52
C VAL A 334 11.63 23.22 36.06
N VAL A 335 11.15 23.58 34.88
CA VAL A 335 10.06 22.91 34.18
C VAL A 335 10.57 22.40 32.84
N THR A 336 10.21 21.18 32.48
CA THR A 336 10.60 20.54 31.21
C THR A 336 9.37 19.96 30.51
N PHE A 337 9.31 20.13 29.19
CA PHE A 337 8.20 19.65 28.36
C PHE A 337 8.72 19.06 27.03
N PRO A 338 8.57 17.74 26.79
CA PRO A 338 8.17 16.70 27.74
C PRO A 338 9.06 16.64 29.00
N SER A 339 8.58 16.05 30.09
CA SER A 339 9.33 15.98 31.34
C SER A 339 10.49 14.97 31.29
N SER A 340 11.55 15.19 32.06
CA SER A 340 12.61 14.18 32.22
C SER A 340 12.05 12.84 32.73
N GLY A 341 12.44 11.74 32.10
CA GLY A 341 11.90 10.41 32.39
C GLY A 341 10.57 10.09 31.70
N SER A 342 10.13 10.91 30.74
CA SER A 342 9.00 10.57 29.85
C SER A 342 9.39 9.53 28.80
N PHE A 343 8.39 8.87 28.24
CA PHE A 343 8.52 8.08 27.02
C PHE A 343 8.53 9.00 25.80
N PHE A 344 9.45 8.77 24.87
CA PHE A 344 9.59 9.47 23.60
C PHE A 344 9.40 8.45 22.46
N GLU A 345 8.45 8.71 21.57
CA GLU A 345 8.21 7.89 20.37
C GLU A 345 9.39 7.99 19.39
N VAL A 346 9.51 7.01 18.49
CA VAL A 346 10.50 7.02 17.39
C VAL A 346 10.35 8.30 16.54
N GLY A 347 11.47 8.96 16.27
CA GLY A 347 11.53 10.24 15.57
C GLY A 347 12.34 11.30 16.31
N ILE A 348 12.03 12.57 16.06
CA ILE A 348 12.67 13.74 16.69
C ILE A 348 11.63 14.47 17.53
N THR A 349 11.93 14.68 18.82
CA THR A 349 11.10 15.47 19.74
C THR A 349 11.91 16.64 20.29
N ASP A 350 11.40 17.86 20.11
CA ASP A 350 11.94 19.05 20.79
C ASP A 350 11.54 19.03 22.27
N VAL A 351 12.53 19.08 23.17
CA VAL A 351 12.32 19.26 24.61
C VAL A 351 12.55 20.72 24.97
N ALA A 352 11.50 21.40 25.43
CA ALA A 352 11.60 22.74 26.00
C ALA A 352 11.99 22.67 27.48
N VAL A 353 12.96 23.48 27.88
CA VAL A 353 13.39 23.67 29.28
C VAL A 353 13.14 25.13 29.65
N ILE A 354 12.48 25.37 30.78
CA ILE A 354 12.26 26.70 31.36
C ILE A 354 12.75 26.69 32.80
N LEU A 355 13.62 27.65 33.12
CA LEU A 355 14.13 27.93 34.45
C LEU A 355 13.50 29.24 34.93
N THR A 356 12.92 29.26 36.12
CA THR A 356 12.32 30.46 36.73
C THR A 356 12.88 30.66 38.13
N ASP A 357 13.37 31.86 38.42
CA ASP A 357 13.95 32.23 39.73
C ASP A 357 12.88 32.54 40.80
N ALA A 358 13.32 33.03 41.96
CA ALA A 358 12.44 33.41 43.07
C ALA A 358 11.79 34.80 42.92
N GLY A 359 12.34 35.68 42.08
CA GLY A 359 11.77 36.99 41.72
C GLY A 359 10.73 36.94 40.59
N GLY A 360 10.71 35.84 39.83
CA GLY A 360 9.85 35.60 38.67
C GLY A 360 10.50 35.85 37.31
N ASN A 361 11.82 36.10 37.23
CA ASN A 361 12.50 36.12 35.93
C ASN A 361 12.75 34.70 35.43
N TYR A 362 12.95 34.55 34.13
CA TYR A 362 13.07 33.23 33.51
C TYR A 362 14.07 33.20 32.35
N ASP A 363 14.70 32.04 32.17
CA ASP A 363 15.53 31.70 31.03
C ASP A 363 15.05 30.36 30.44
N GLY A 364 15.30 30.12 29.16
CA GLY A 364 14.70 28.98 28.47
C GLY A 364 15.37 28.59 27.17
N CYS A 365 15.32 27.30 26.86
CA CYS A 365 15.97 26.74 25.68
C CYS A 365 15.30 25.44 25.21
N PHE A 366 15.82 24.91 24.10
CA PHE A 366 15.39 23.65 23.51
C PHE A 366 16.60 22.76 23.21
N PHE A 367 16.39 21.44 23.25
CA PHE A 367 17.30 20.43 22.71
C PHE A 367 16.48 19.28 22.12
N GLU A 368 17.06 18.55 21.17
CA GLU A 368 16.37 17.44 20.49
C GLU A 368 16.59 16.11 21.24
N VAL A 369 15.52 15.32 21.38
CA VAL A 369 15.60 13.88 21.66
C VAL A 369 15.29 13.14 20.37
N ILE A 370 16.26 12.38 19.88
CA ILE A 370 16.19 11.58 18.65
C ILE A 370 16.13 10.11 19.06
N VAL A 371 15.01 9.46 18.80
CA VAL A 371 14.81 8.03 19.03
C VAL A 371 14.80 7.33 17.67
N ILE A 372 15.77 6.46 17.42
CA ILE A 372 15.86 5.65 16.20
C ILE A 372 15.24 4.28 16.46
N ASP A 373 14.38 3.83 15.55
CA ASP A 373 14.03 2.41 15.51
C ASP A 373 15.13 1.60 14.81
N ASN A 374 15.58 0.57 15.49
CA ASN A 374 16.69 -0.30 15.08
C ASN A 374 16.33 -1.79 15.22
N GLN A 375 15.07 -2.08 15.54
CA GLN A 375 14.52 -3.42 15.58
C GLN A 375 14.03 -3.78 14.19
N LYS A 376 13.90 -5.08 13.91
CA LYS A 376 13.39 -5.54 12.63
C LYS A 376 11.93 -5.96 12.78
N PRO A 377 11.11 -5.79 11.74
CA PRO A 377 9.82 -6.45 11.70
C PRO A 377 10.00 -7.97 11.78
N VAL A 378 9.05 -8.63 12.41
CA VAL A 378 8.91 -10.08 12.46
C VAL A 378 7.88 -10.48 11.42
N VAL A 379 8.28 -11.34 10.48
CA VAL A 379 7.37 -12.02 9.56
C VAL A 379 7.09 -13.43 10.07
N ASP A 380 5.80 -13.77 10.23
CA ASP A 380 5.40 -15.16 10.48
C ASP A 380 5.14 -15.83 9.14
N CYS A 381 5.95 -16.84 8.83
CA CYS A 381 6.05 -17.40 7.49
C CYS A 381 4.93 -18.42 7.29
N PRO A 382 4.16 -18.34 6.20
CA PRO A 382 3.18 -19.38 5.87
C PRO A 382 3.84 -20.76 5.85
N SER A 383 3.10 -21.78 6.30
CA SER A 383 3.50 -23.16 6.06
C SER A 383 3.48 -23.46 4.56
N ASP A 384 4.35 -24.35 4.10
CA ASP A 384 4.32 -24.89 2.74
C ASP A 384 2.89 -25.30 2.33
N ILE A 385 2.47 -24.85 1.15
CA ILE A 385 1.14 -25.07 0.58
C ILE A 385 1.25 -26.17 -0.48
N THR A 386 0.31 -27.11 -0.45
CA THR A 386 0.12 -28.08 -1.53
C THR A 386 -1.31 -28.00 -2.00
N VAL A 387 -1.49 -27.81 -3.30
CA VAL A 387 -2.78 -27.83 -3.99
C VAL A 387 -2.66 -28.69 -5.24
N ASP A 388 -3.79 -29.08 -5.78
CA ASP A 388 -3.87 -29.66 -7.11
C ASP A 388 -4.09 -28.52 -8.13
N ASN A 389 -3.91 -28.80 -9.41
CA ASN A 389 -4.08 -27.80 -10.48
C ASN A 389 -5.54 -27.32 -10.60
N ASP A 390 -5.75 -26.09 -11.09
CA ASP A 390 -7.08 -25.58 -11.39
C ASP A 390 -7.63 -26.30 -12.65
N PRO A 391 -8.92 -26.69 -12.69
CA PRO A 391 -9.47 -27.51 -13.77
C PRO A 391 -9.28 -26.92 -15.17
N GLY A 392 -8.57 -27.64 -16.03
CA GLY A 392 -8.24 -27.25 -17.40
C GLY A 392 -7.05 -26.29 -17.53
N GLU A 393 -6.32 -26.00 -16.46
CA GLU A 393 -5.13 -25.13 -16.44
C GLU A 393 -3.88 -25.90 -15.96
N CYS A 394 -2.70 -25.59 -16.51
CA CYS A 394 -1.43 -26.25 -16.12
C CYS A 394 -0.81 -25.65 -14.85
N GLY A 395 -1.60 -25.58 -13.79
CA GLY A 395 -1.24 -24.87 -12.55
C GLY A 395 -2.46 -24.38 -11.79
N ALA A 396 -2.25 -23.67 -10.68
CA ALA A 396 -3.33 -23.16 -9.84
C ALA A 396 -3.08 -21.72 -9.34
N VAL A 397 -4.16 -20.97 -9.11
CA VAL A 397 -4.10 -19.64 -8.47
C VAL A 397 -4.12 -19.77 -6.94
N VAL A 398 -2.99 -19.49 -6.29
CA VAL A 398 -2.83 -19.73 -4.85
C VAL A 398 -2.89 -18.44 -4.04
N MET A 399 -3.83 -18.40 -3.09
CA MET A 399 -4.00 -17.32 -2.12
C MET A 399 -3.38 -17.69 -0.78
N PHE A 400 -2.56 -16.79 -0.23
CA PHE A 400 -1.99 -16.91 1.12
C PHE A 400 -2.05 -15.57 1.87
N ALA A 401 -2.12 -15.64 3.20
CA ALA A 401 -1.97 -14.47 4.07
C ALA A 401 -0.48 -14.20 4.34
N ILE A 402 -0.15 -12.96 4.69
CA ILE A 402 1.19 -12.57 5.15
C ILE A 402 0.98 -11.87 6.49
N ASP A 403 1.38 -12.52 7.58
CA ASP A 403 1.27 -11.98 8.92
C ASP A 403 2.61 -11.35 9.32
N VAL A 404 2.58 -10.06 9.65
CA VAL A 404 3.75 -9.27 10.08
C VAL A 404 3.44 -8.49 11.34
N ALA A 405 4.43 -8.37 12.21
CA ALA A 405 4.38 -7.57 13.43
C ALA A 405 5.71 -6.84 13.63
N ASP A 406 5.66 -5.68 14.28
CA ASP A 406 6.85 -4.92 14.65
C ASP A 406 6.57 -4.15 15.96
N ASN A 407 7.61 -3.64 16.64
CA ASN A 407 7.45 -2.79 17.81
C ASN A 407 6.80 -1.44 17.49
N CYS A 408 7.00 -0.94 16.26
CA CYS A 408 6.27 0.18 15.69
C CYS A 408 5.15 -0.32 14.77
N SER A 409 3.97 0.30 14.87
CA SER A 409 2.91 0.09 13.88
C SER A 409 3.31 0.67 12.52
N ASP A 410 2.83 0.03 11.45
CA ASP A 410 3.11 0.28 10.02
C ASP A 410 4.33 -0.47 9.43
N VAL A 411 4.16 -1.79 9.25
CA VAL A 411 5.04 -2.64 8.42
C VAL A 411 4.44 -2.76 7.02
N GLN A 412 5.29 -2.68 5.98
CA GLN A 412 4.92 -3.03 4.61
C GLN A 412 5.49 -4.41 4.26
N ALA A 413 4.62 -5.31 3.81
CA ALA A 413 5.00 -6.65 3.40
C ALA A 413 4.75 -6.86 1.90
N SER A 414 5.65 -7.60 1.24
CA SER A 414 5.57 -7.94 -0.17
C SER A 414 6.00 -9.39 -0.39
N SER A 415 5.50 -10.02 -1.46
CA SER A 415 5.85 -11.40 -1.81
C SER A 415 6.12 -11.55 -3.30
N ILE A 416 7.04 -12.47 -3.64
CA ILE A 416 7.40 -12.84 -5.01
C ILE A 416 7.46 -14.38 -5.10
N PRO A 417 6.57 -15.04 -5.88
CA PRO A 417 5.34 -14.50 -6.47
C PRO A 417 4.35 -13.93 -5.44
N ALA A 418 3.47 -13.03 -5.86
CA ALA A 418 2.49 -12.41 -4.96
C ALA A 418 1.33 -13.36 -4.62
N SER A 419 0.67 -13.17 -3.48
CA SER A 419 -0.59 -13.86 -3.16
C SER A 419 -1.65 -13.61 -4.24
N GLY A 420 -2.28 -14.69 -4.74
CA GLY A 420 -3.18 -14.64 -5.89
C GLY A 420 -2.48 -14.71 -7.25
N SER A 421 -1.18 -15.02 -7.30
CA SER A 421 -0.49 -15.40 -8.54
C SER A 421 -0.90 -16.80 -9.00
N PHE A 422 -0.75 -17.05 -10.30
CA PHE A 422 -0.78 -18.40 -10.87
C PHE A 422 0.57 -19.09 -10.62
N PHE A 423 0.52 -20.33 -10.17
CA PHE A 423 1.67 -21.21 -9.95
C PHE A 423 1.55 -22.42 -10.87
N GLY A 424 2.55 -22.65 -11.72
CA GLY A 424 2.60 -23.84 -12.56
C GLY A 424 2.88 -25.13 -11.76
N ILE A 425 2.70 -26.28 -12.41
CA ILE A 425 2.99 -27.60 -11.83
C ILE A 425 4.40 -27.69 -11.24
N GLY A 426 4.52 -28.42 -10.12
CA GLY A 426 5.74 -28.59 -9.36
C GLY A 426 5.87 -27.60 -8.20
N THR A 427 7.08 -27.45 -7.67
CA THR A 427 7.33 -26.64 -6.46
C THR A 427 7.96 -25.29 -6.80
N THR A 428 7.24 -24.22 -6.45
CA THR A 428 7.71 -22.82 -6.52
C THR A 428 8.00 -22.30 -5.11
N SER A 429 9.20 -21.74 -4.89
CA SER A 429 9.51 -21.01 -3.66
C SER A 429 8.95 -19.60 -3.73
N VAL A 430 8.22 -19.17 -2.70
CA VAL A 430 7.74 -17.81 -2.49
C VAL A 430 8.66 -17.12 -1.50
N GLU A 431 9.21 -15.97 -1.89
CA GLU A 431 9.95 -15.06 -1.01
C GLU A 431 9.02 -13.98 -0.45
N ILE A 432 9.01 -13.79 0.87
CA ILE A 432 8.31 -12.70 1.55
C ILE A 432 9.36 -11.74 2.13
N VAL A 433 9.23 -10.45 1.84
CA VAL A 433 10.03 -9.36 2.42
C VAL A 433 9.11 -8.41 3.19
N ALA A 434 9.41 -8.22 4.47
CA ALA A 434 8.76 -7.26 5.36
C ALA A 434 9.73 -6.11 5.67
N VAL A 435 9.26 -4.87 5.57
CA VAL A 435 10.05 -3.65 5.83
C VAL A 435 9.23 -2.67 6.67
N ASP A 436 9.81 -2.13 7.74
CA ASP A 436 9.18 -1.11 8.58
C ASP A 436 9.36 0.32 8.01
N LEU A 437 8.85 1.33 8.72
CA LEU A 437 9.02 2.75 8.34
C LEU A 437 10.44 3.30 8.54
N ALA A 438 11.26 2.67 9.39
CA ALA A 438 12.65 3.07 9.62
C ALA A 438 13.61 2.46 8.58
N GLY A 439 13.14 1.50 7.78
CA GLY A 439 13.90 0.79 6.77
C GLY A 439 14.60 -0.47 7.28
N ASN A 440 14.29 -0.97 8.48
CA ASN A 440 14.72 -2.30 8.88
C ASN A 440 13.85 -3.34 8.17
N ALA A 441 14.45 -4.46 7.79
CA ALA A 441 13.81 -5.46 6.95
C ALA A 441 14.09 -6.87 7.45
N ASP A 442 13.10 -7.76 7.28
CA ASP A 442 13.24 -9.20 7.47
C ASP A 442 12.65 -9.98 6.29
N THR A 443 13.05 -11.24 6.14
CA THR A 443 12.78 -12.01 4.92
C THR A 443 12.66 -13.49 5.24
N CYS A 444 11.67 -14.15 4.66
CA CYS A 444 11.57 -15.60 4.73
C CYS A 444 10.93 -16.22 3.48
N TRP A 445 10.91 -17.55 3.45
CA TRP A 445 10.48 -18.34 2.30
C TRP A 445 9.59 -19.50 2.73
N PHE A 446 8.64 -19.84 1.86
CA PHE A 446 7.84 -21.06 1.94
C PHE A 446 7.61 -21.61 0.52
N ASN A 447 7.22 -22.86 0.41
CA ASN A 447 6.97 -23.51 -0.88
C ASN A 447 5.48 -23.56 -1.21
N VAL A 448 5.13 -23.28 -2.47
CA VAL A 448 3.85 -23.66 -3.08
C VAL A 448 4.14 -24.83 -4.02
N THR A 449 3.52 -25.98 -3.78
CA THR A 449 3.57 -27.14 -4.69
C THR A 449 2.21 -27.32 -5.34
N VAL A 450 2.16 -27.30 -6.66
CA VAL A 450 0.97 -27.64 -7.43
C VAL A 450 1.17 -29.03 -8.02
N ASN A 451 0.32 -29.97 -7.62
CA ASN A 451 0.26 -31.28 -8.24
C ASN A 451 -0.63 -31.21 -9.47
N ASP A 452 -0.24 -31.93 -10.50
CA ASP A 452 -1.12 -32.24 -11.61
C ASP A 452 -2.00 -33.45 -11.25
N THR A 453 -3.28 -33.38 -11.58
CA THR A 453 -4.28 -34.39 -11.25
C THR A 453 -5.26 -34.69 -12.38
N GLU A 454 -5.11 -34.03 -13.52
CA GLU A 454 -5.94 -34.22 -14.71
C GLU A 454 -5.16 -35.03 -15.74
N PRO A 455 -5.60 -36.24 -16.14
CA PRO A 455 -4.94 -37.00 -17.19
C PRO A 455 -5.23 -36.43 -18.58
N PRO A 456 -4.38 -36.73 -19.58
CA PRO A 456 -4.60 -36.32 -20.97
C PRO A 456 -5.93 -36.84 -21.49
N THR A 457 -6.60 -36.04 -22.31
CA THR A 457 -7.81 -36.46 -23.03
C THR A 457 -7.44 -37.06 -24.38
N VAL A 458 -7.85 -38.31 -24.63
CA VAL A 458 -7.59 -39.01 -25.91
C VAL A 458 -8.80 -39.06 -26.84
N SER A 459 -8.53 -39.06 -28.15
CA SER A 459 -9.53 -39.22 -29.20
C SER A 459 -9.05 -40.27 -30.22
N CYS A 460 -9.73 -41.41 -30.25
CA CYS A 460 -9.58 -42.44 -31.27
C CYS A 460 -10.60 -42.25 -32.41
N PRO A 461 -10.32 -42.79 -33.61
CA PRO A 461 -11.33 -42.94 -34.66
C PRO A 461 -12.40 -44.00 -34.26
N ALA A 462 -13.42 -44.15 -35.09
CA ALA A 462 -14.28 -45.33 -35.03
C ALA A 462 -13.53 -46.57 -35.56
N ASP A 463 -14.12 -47.76 -35.37
CA ASP A 463 -13.64 -48.98 -36.00
C ASP A 463 -13.55 -48.84 -37.53
N ILE A 464 -12.48 -49.38 -38.11
CA ILE A 464 -12.14 -49.26 -39.53
C ILE A 464 -12.34 -50.62 -40.19
N GLU A 465 -13.03 -50.63 -41.33
CA GLU A 465 -13.24 -51.82 -42.17
C GLU A 465 -12.71 -51.53 -43.58
N VAL A 466 -11.83 -52.39 -44.08
CA VAL A 466 -11.21 -52.30 -45.42
C VAL A 466 -11.09 -53.69 -46.05
N LEU A 467 -10.94 -53.74 -47.36
CA LEU A 467 -10.49 -54.95 -48.06
C LEU A 467 -8.96 -55.06 -47.99
N ASN A 468 -8.41 -56.26 -48.17
CA ASN A 468 -6.97 -56.46 -48.36
C ASN A 468 -6.44 -55.72 -49.60
N ASP A 469 -5.17 -55.35 -49.56
CA ASP A 469 -4.47 -54.77 -50.71
C ASP A 469 -4.26 -55.84 -51.80
N PHE A 470 -4.26 -55.40 -53.06
CA PHE A 470 -4.04 -56.27 -54.21
C PHE A 470 -2.68 -57.00 -54.11
N GLY A 471 -2.68 -58.32 -54.30
CA GLY A 471 -1.48 -59.16 -54.17
C GLY A 471 -1.02 -59.43 -52.74
N GLN A 472 -1.83 -59.12 -51.72
CA GLN A 472 -1.49 -59.29 -50.30
C GLN A 472 -2.64 -59.86 -49.48
N TYR A 473 -2.32 -60.65 -48.45
CA TYR A 473 -3.27 -61.20 -47.48
C TYR A 473 -3.51 -60.26 -46.28
N GLY A 474 -3.53 -58.95 -46.55
CA GLY A 474 -3.69 -57.89 -45.57
C GLY A 474 -3.82 -56.50 -46.23
N ALA A 475 -4.08 -55.45 -45.45
CA ALA A 475 -4.14 -54.06 -45.92
C ALA A 475 -3.20 -53.13 -45.12
N VAL A 476 -2.58 -52.15 -45.78
CA VAL A 476 -1.91 -51.03 -45.10
C VAL A 476 -2.95 -49.99 -44.70
N VAL A 477 -3.10 -49.73 -43.40
CA VAL A 477 -4.17 -48.84 -42.88
C VAL A 477 -3.59 -47.61 -42.19
N GLU A 478 -3.91 -46.44 -42.74
CA GLU A 478 -3.66 -45.14 -42.11
C GLU A 478 -4.87 -44.70 -41.27
N TYR A 479 -4.58 -44.14 -40.10
CA TYR A 479 -5.55 -43.52 -39.19
C TYR A 479 -4.91 -42.39 -38.38
N GLU A 480 -5.77 -41.51 -37.87
CA GLU A 480 -5.39 -40.37 -37.05
C GLU A 480 -5.90 -40.57 -35.62
N VAL A 481 -5.02 -40.37 -34.64
CA VAL A 481 -5.36 -40.27 -33.22
C VAL A 481 -4.88 -38.92 -32.70
N SER A 482 -5.53 -38.40 -31.66
CA SER A 482 -5.03 -37.19 -30.99
C SER A 482 -5.18 -37.30 -29.48
N ALA A 483 -4.25 -36.65 -28.78
CA ALA A 483 -4.32 -36.43 -27.36
C ALA A 483 -4.08 -34.95 -27.05
N SER A 484 -4.80 -34.42 -26.08
CA SER A 484 -4.61 -33.06 -25.56
C SER A 484 -4.75 -33.05 -24.05
N ASP A 485 -3.91 -32.26 -23.41
CA ASP A 485 -3.86 -32.12 -21.96
C ASP A 485 -3.85 -30.63 -21.59
N ASN A 486 -4.21 -30.31 -20.34
CA ASN A 486 -4.08 -28.94 -19.83
C ASN A 486 -2.61 -28.53 -19.73
N CYS A 487 -1.69 -29.47 -19.50
CA CYS A 487 -0.25 -29.28 -19.52
C CYS A 487 0.43 -29.67 -20.85
N PRO A 488 1.56 -29.03 -21.19
CA PRO A 488 2.46 -29.53 -22.23
C PRO A 488 3.14 -30.83 -21.80
N GLY A 489 3.61 -31.62 -22.77
CA GLY A 489 4.49 -32.78 -22.50
C GLY A 489 3.84 -34.15 -22.67
N VAL A 490 2.60 -34.22 -23.18
CA VAL A 490 1.93 -35.48 -23.52
C VAL A 490 2.80 -36.37 -24.41
N THR A 491 3.10 -37.56 -23.91
CA THR A 491 3.67 -38.67 -24.67
C THR A 491 2.56 -39.55 -25.22
N MET A 492 2.77 -40.08 -26.42
CA MET A 492 1.79 -40.87 -27.17
C MET A 492 2.42 -42.20 -27.58
N ASP A 493 1.74 -43.30 -27.25
CA ASP A 493 2.13 -44.67 -27.61
C ASP A 493 0.95 -45.37 -28.29
N ILE A 494 1.20 -46.01 -29.43
CA ILE A 494 0.16 -46.61 -30.28
C ILE A 494 0.66 -47.91 -30.91
N ASP A 495 -0.09 -48.99 -30.69
CA ASP A 495 0.25 -50.34 -31.16
C ASP A 495 -1.00 -51.04 -31.76
N PRO A 496 -0.94 -51.48 -33.03
CA PRO A 496 0.06 -51.13 -34.05
C PRO A 496 0.11 -49.62 -34.36
N PRO A 497 1.16 -49.07 -34.98
CA PRO A 497 1.21 -47.68 -35.42
C PRO A 497 0.51 -47.44 -36.78
N SER A 498 0.07 -46.20 -37.02
CA SER A 498 -0.58 -45.78 -38.28
C SER A 498 0.31 -46.03 -39.49
N GLY A 499 -0.28 -46.55 -40.58
CA GLY A 499 0.46 -47.01 -41.76
C GLY A 499 1.09 -48.39 -41.61
N SER A 500 0.71 -49.18 -40.59
CA SER A 500 1.08 -50.59 -40.48
C SER A 500 0.32 -51.47 -41.46
N MET A 501 0.94 -52.62 -41.77
CA MET A 501 0.28 -53.75 -42.41
C MET A 501 -0.63 -54.46 -41.39
N PHE A 502 -1.88 -54.72 -41.76
CA PHE A 502 -2.83 -55.51 -40.98
C PHE A 502 -3.21 -56.77 -41.77
N ASP A 503 -2.99 -57.95 -41.20
CA ASP A 503 -3.40 -59.22 -41.80
C ASP A 503 -4.95 -59.34 -41.83
N VAL A 504 -5.48 -60.16 -42.74
CA VAL A 504 -6.92 -60.46 -42.83
C VAL A 504 -7.48 -60.96 -41.49
N GLY A 505 -8.59 -60.35 -41.06
CA GLY A 505 -9.21 -60.52 -39.75
C GLY A 505 -9.36 -59.20 -39.01
N THR A 506 -9.69 -59.27 -37.71
CA THR A 506 -9.86 -58.08 -36.85
C THR A 506 -8.69 -57.95 -35.87
N THR A 507 -7.95 -56.85 -35.98
CA THR A 507 -6.86 -56.48 -35.07
C THR A 507 -7.28 -55.31 -34.18
N PRO A 508 -7.18 -55.41 -32.84
CA PRO A 508 -7.36 -54.26 -31.97
C PRO A 508 -6.15 -53.33 -32.02
N VAL A 509 -6.39 -52.04 -32.15
CA VAL A 509 -5.39 -50.98 -31.99
C VAL A 509 -5.59 -50.35 -30.62
N GLN A 510 -4.50 -50.25 -29.84
CA GLN A 510 -4.50 -49.58 -28.54
C GLN A 510 -3.72 -48.25 -28.64
N PHE A 511 -4.36 -47.17 -28.22
CA PHE A 511 -3.73 -45.86 -28.08
C PHE A 511 -3.70 -45.46 -26.59
N ILE A 512 -2.52 -45.05 -26.13
CA ILE A 512 -2.25 -44.59 -24.76
C ILE A 512 -1.59 -43.21 -24.85
N ALA A 513 -2.14 -42.23 -24.13
CA ALA A 513 -1.47 -40.96 -23.87
C ALA A 513 -1.04 -40.90 -22.40
N THR A 514 0.11 -40.32 -22.13
CA THR A 514 0.64 -40.17 -20.76
C THR A 514 1.35 -38.83 -20.62
N ASP A 515 1.00 -38.04 -19.61
CA ASP A 515 1.61 -36.73 -19.29
C ASP A 515 2.96 -36.86 -18.57
N GLU A 516 3.59 -35.73 -18.24
CA GLU A 516 4.85 -35.70 -17.46
C GLU A 516 4.66 -36.11 -15.98
N SER A 517 3.42 -36.09 -15.50
CA SER A 517 2.99 -36.46 -14.14
C SER A 517 2.71 -37.96 -13.99
N MET A 518 2.78 -38.71 -15.09
CA MET A 518 2.48 -40.13 -15.24
C MET A 518 1.01 -40.50 -15.03
N LEU A 519 0.08 -39.55 -15.22
CA LEU A 519 -1.32 -39.89 -15.43
C LEU A 519 -1.53 -40.24 -16.92
N ALA A 520 -2.54 -41.04 -17.21
CA ALA A 520 -2.74 -41.61 -18.53
C ALA A 520 -4.22 -41.84 -18.81
N ASP A 521 -4.60 -41.67 -20.08
CA ASP A 521 -5.88 -42.10 -20.62
C ASP A 521 -5.65 -42.95 -21.88
N THR A 522 -6.61 -43.80 -22.18
CA THR A 522 -6.47 -44.85 -23.19
C THR A 522 -7.75 -45.01 -23.99
N CYS A 523 -7.62 -45.16 -25.31
CA CYS A 523 -8.74 -45.59 -26.15
C CYS A 523 -8.32 -46.74 -27.07
N THR A 524 -9.31 -47.49 -27.52
CA THR A 524 -9.14 -48.67 -28.36
C THR A 524 -10.16 -48.64 -29.48
N PHE A 525 -9.72 -48.95 -30.69
CA PHE A 525 -10.58 -49.21 -31.84
C PHE A 525 -10.07 -50.47 -32.54
N THR A 526 -10.79 -50.96 -33.54
CA THR A 526 -10.40 -52.14 -34.31
C THR A 526 -10.19 -51.79 -35.78
N VAL A 527 -9.24 -52.48 -36.39
CA VAL A 527 -9.05 -52.53 -37.84
C VAL A 527 -9.48 -53.94 -38.28
N THR A 528 -10.49 -54.02 -39.12
CA THR A 528 -10.94 -55.26 -39.75
C THR A 528 -10.57 -55.24 -41.22
N VAL A 529 -9.67 -56.14 -41.61
CA VAL A 529 -9.32 -56.39 -43.00
C VAL A 529 -10.10 -57.60 -43.48
N LEU A 530 -11.02 -57.39 -44.42
CA LEU A 530 -11.77 -58.44 -45.09
C LEU A 530 -10.98 -58.93 -46.30
N LEU A 531 -11.10 -60.23 -46.61
CA LEU A 531 -10.59 -60.78 -47.86
C LEU A 531 -11.50 -60.33 -49.01
N ASN A 532 -10.92 -59.81 -50.09
CA ASN A 532 -11.60 -59.54 -51.36
C ASN A 532 -11.77 -60.86 -52.11
N ASP A 533 -12.74 -61.62 -51.63
CA ASP A 533 -13.13 -62.96 -52.05
C ASP A 533 -14.64 -62.86 -52.43
N PRO A 534 -14.96 -62.61 -53.72
CA PRO A 534 -16.32 -62.29 -54.15
C PRO A 534 -17.33 -63.44 -53.98
N ASP A 535 -16.86 -64.69 -54.05
CA ASP A 535 -17.70 -65.88 -54.11
C ASP A 535 -17.61 -66.76 -52.83
N ASN A 536 -16.67 -66.44 -51.94
CA ASN A 536 -16.43 -66.98 -50.61
C ASN A 536 -15.88 -68.41 -50.62
N ASP A 537 -15.02 -68.73 -51.59
CA ASP A 537 -14.33 -70.01 -51.68
C ASP A 537 -13.09 -70.11 -50.77
N GLY A 538 -12.50 -68.98 -50.36
CA GLY A 538 -11.31 -68.89 -49.52
C GLY A 538 -10.04 -68.37 -50.21
N PHE A 539 -10.06 -68.17 -51.53
CA PHE A 539 -9.00 -67.52 -52.30
C PHE A 539 -9.42 -66.08 -52.67
N PRO A 540 -8.51 -65.09 -52.58
CA PRO A 540 -8.82 -63.74 -53.04
C PRO A 540 -8.78 -63.66 -54.57
N ASP A 541 -9.57 -62.76 -55.15
CA ASP A 541 -9.72 -62.44 -56.60
C ASP A 541 -8.41 -62.31 -57.43
N TRP A 542 -7.25 -62.14 -56.79
CA TRP A 542 -5.93 -62.07 -57.45
C TRP A 542 -5.12 -63.38 -57.42
N ASP A 543 -5.50 -64.34 -56.57
CA ASP A 543 -4.86 -65.65 -56.30
C ASP A 543 -5.85 -66.80 -56.59
N ASP A 544 -6.98 -66.48 -57.23
CA ASP A 544 -8.09 -67.38 -57.57
C ASP A 544 -8.18 -67.52 -59.11
N ASN A 545 -8.14 -68.74 -59.61
CA ASN A 545 -8.27 -69.04 -61.04
C ASN A 545 -9.74 -69.09 -61.54
N CYS A 546 -10.73 -68.95 -60.64
CA CYS A 546 -12.15 -68.75 -60.96
C CYS A 546 -12.84 -67.65 -60.12
N PRO A 547 -12.44 -66.35 -60.18
CA PRO A 547 -12.78 -65.27 -59.23
C PRO A 547 -14.25 -64.93 -58.90
N ASN A 548 -15.22 -65.67 -59.45
CA ASN A 548 -16.65 -65.49 -59.27
C ASN A 548 -17.43 -66.82 -59.20
N ILE A 549 -16.75 -67.98 -59.19
CA ILE A 549 -17.36 -69.32 -59.13
C ILE A 549 -16.56 -70.23 -58.16
N PRO A 550 -17.10 -70.55 -56.95
CA PRO A 550 -16.31 -71.14 -55.87
C PRO A 550 -15.66 -72.47 -56.21
N ASN A 551 -14.34 -72.56 -56.09
CA ASN A 551 -13.55 -73.74 -56.47
C ASN A 551 -12.34 -73.99 -55.53
N HIS A 552 -12.59 -74.12 -54.22
CA HIS A 552 -11.62 -74.24 -53.11
C HIS A 552 -10.42 -75.22 -53.27
N GLU A 553 -10.42 -76.11 -54.27
CA GLU A 553 -9.29 -76.99 -54.57
C GLU A 553 -8.32 -76.38 -55.62
N GLN A 554 -8.70 -75.28 -56.27
CA GLN A 554 -7.96 -74.53 -57.31
C GLN A 554 -7.36 -75.46 -58.38
N GLU A 555 -8.18 -76.42 -58.82
CA GLU A 555 -7.82 -77.41 -59.84
C GLU A 555 -7.84 -76.74 -61.23
N ASP A 556 -6.75 -76.91 -61.96
CA ASP A 556 -6.45 -76.35 -63.29
C ASP A 556 -5.70 -77.46 -64.03
N THR A 557 -6.41 -78.17 -64.90
CA THR A 557 -5.94 -79.43 -65.50
C THR A 557 -4.98 -79.21 -66.68
N ASP A 558 -5.05 -78.07 -67.39
CA ASP A 558 -4.21 -77.76 -68.55
C ASP A 558 -3.16 -76.65 -68.31
N GLU A 559 -3.09 -76.10 -67.10
CA GLU A 559 -2.14 -75.08 -66.61
C GLU A 559 -2.24 -73.73 -67.36
N ASP A 560 -3.45 -73.36 -67.83
CA ASP A 560 -3.70 -72.13 -68.59
C ASP A 560 -3.95 -70.88 -67.71
N GLY A 561 -4.31 -71.10 -66.43
CA GLY A 561 -4.61 -70.06 -65.45
C GLY A 561 -6.10 -69.79 -65.22
N ILE A 562 -7.00 -70.53 -65.86
CA ILE A 562 -8.45 -70.58 -65.62
C ILE A 562 -8.76 -71.94 -64.97
N GLY A 563 -9.49 -71.95 -63.84
CA GLY A 563 -9.77 -73.21 -63.13
C GLY A 563 -10.85 -74.07 -63.80
N ASP A 564 -10.76 -75.39 -63.64
CA ASP A 564 -11.64 -76.42 -64.24
C ASP A 564 -13.16 -76.18 -64.01
N VAL A 565 -13.52 -75.38 -63.01
CA VAL A 565 -14.91 -75.08 -62.61
C VAL A 565 -15.52 -73.90 -63.41
N CYS A 566 -14.68 -73.00 -63.90
CA CYS A 566 -15.07 -71.83 -64.69
C CYS A 566 -14.57 -71.87 -66.13
N ASP A 567 -13.55 -72.69 -66.43
CA ASP A 567 -13.25 -73.13 -67.79
C ASP A 567 -14.47 -73.84 -68.38
N LYS A 568 -14.72 -73.58 -69.66
CA LYS A 568 -15.84 -74.14 -70.40
C LYS A 568 -15.35 -74.59 -71.76
N CYS A 569 -15.22 -75.91 -71.88
CA CYS A 569 -15.21 -76.60 -73.16
C CYS A 569 -16.23 -75.97 -74.13
N THR A 570 -15.76 -75.54 -75.31
CA THR A 570 -16.60 -75.04 -76.40
C THR A 570 -17.21 -76.19 -77.20
N ASP A 571 -17.90 -77.08 -76.48
CA ASP A 571 -18.76 -78.14 -77.00
C ASP A 571 -20.07 -77.47 -77.47
N THR A 572 -20.20 -77.27 -78.78
CA THR A 572 -21.29 -76.47 -79.37
C THR A 572 -22.53 -77.32 -79.66
N ASP A 573 -22.37 -78.64 -79.79
CA ASP A 573 -23.41 -79.59 -80.19
C ASP A 573 -23.80 -80.63 -79.10
N ASP A 574 -23.18 -80.54 -77.91
CA ASP A 574 -23.32 -81.43 -76.74
C ASP A 574 -22.83 -82.89 -76.99
N ASP A 575 -21.82 -83.11 -77.86
CA ASP A 575 -21.27 -84.45 -78.15
C ASP A 575 -20.19 -84.97 -77.16
N GLY A 576 -19.56 -84.05 -76.41
CA GLY A 576 -18.48 -84.32 -75.46
C GLY A 576 -17.06 -83.97 -75.92
N TYR A 577 -16.91 -83.37 -77.10
CA TYR A 577 -15.67 -82.86 -77.68
C TYR A 577 -15.75 -81.33 -77.88
N GLY A 578 -14.62 -80.66 -78.09
CA GLY A 578 -14.54 -79.20 -78.16
C GLY A 578 -13.88 -78.65 -79.43
N ASP A 579 -14.42 -77.53 -79.90
CA ASP A 579 -14.04 -76.82 -81.14
C ASP A 579 -12.49 -76.67 -81.33
N PRO A 580 -11.89 -77.22 -82.39
CA PRO A 580 -10.45 -77.22 -82.59
C PRO A 580 -9.83 -75.84 -82.81
N GLY A 581 -8.73 -75.59 -82.10
CA GLY A 581 -7.98 -74.34 -82.20
C GLY A 581 -8.33 -73.29 -81.14
N PHE A 582 -9.34 -73.53 -80.30
CA PHE A 582 -9.41 -72.87 -78.99
C PHE A 582 -8.41 -73.51 -78.04
N VAL A 583 -7.59 -72.67 -77.39
CA VAL A 583 -6.45 -73.11 -76.56
C VAL A 583 -6.87 -73.47 -75.14
N ALA A 584 -8.05 -73.04 -74.71
CA ALA A 584 -8.67 -73.28 -73.41
C ALA A 584 -9.83 -74.26 -73.59
N ASN A 585 -9.51 -75.54 -73.80
CA ASN A 585 -10.48 -76.62 -73.97
C ASN A 585 -10.02 -77.82 -73.14
N SER A 586 -10.59 -77.96 -71.93
CA SER A 586 -10.45 -79.11 -71.03
C SER A 586 -11.04 -80.44 -71.57
N CYS A 587 -11.56 -80.43 -72.80
CA CYS A 587 -12.16 -81.55 -73.51
C CYS A 587 -11.35 -81.94 -74.77
N PRO A 588 -11.45 -83.19 -75.28
CA PRO A 588 -10.73 -83.58 -76.48
C PRO A 588 -11.27 -82.85 -77.73
N GLN A 589 -10.43 -82.64 -78.74
CA GLN A 589 -10.78 -81.87 -79.95
C GLN A 589 -11.86 -82.55 -80.80
N ASP A 590 -12.78 -81.76 -81.37
CA ASP A 590 -13.92 -82.17 -82.19
C ASP A 590 -13.67 -82.01 -83.71
N ASN A 591 -13.82 -83.07 -84.52
CA ASN A 591 -13.68 -83.00 -85.97
C ASN A 591 -14.95 -82.66 -86.77
N CYS A 592 -16.11 -82.40 -86.12
CA CYS A 592 -17.27 -81.73 -86.71
C CYS A 592 -17.93 -80.72 -85.72
N PRO A 593 -17.30 -79.56 -85.41
CA PRO A 593 -17.68 -78.63 -84.32
C PRO A 593 -19.12 -78.10 -84.23
N ASP A 594 -19.93 -78.30 -85.26
CA ASP A 594 -21.32 -77.84 -85.36
C ASP A 594 -22.33 -79.02 -85.49
N ASP A 595 -21.87 -80.28 -85.60
CA ASP A 595 -22.64 -81.43 -86.12
C ASP A 595 -22.42 -82.75 -85.33
N PHE A 596 -23.13 -82.88 -84.19
CA PHE A 596 -23.09 -83.98 -83.20
C PHE A 596 -22.59 -85.33 -83.71
N ASN A 597 -21.32 -85.66 -83.43
CA ASN A 597 -20.66 -86.87 -83.91
C ASN A 597 -19.80 -87.59 -82.83
N PRO A 598 -20.38 -88.04 -81.69
CA PRO A 598 -19.67 -88.49 -80.45
C PRO A 598 -18.81 -89.76 -80.56
N PHE A 599 -18.59 -90.26 -81.78
CA PHE A 599 -17.63 -91.30 -82.09
C PHE A 599 -16.37 -90.78 -82.79
N GLN A 600 -16.36 -89.50 -83.21
CA GLN A 600 -15.27 -88.81 -83.90
C GLN A 600 -14.71 -89.65 -85.05
N SER A 601 -15.63 -90.24 -85.83
CA SER A 601 -15.30 -91.12 -86.94
C SER A 601 -14.77 -90.28 -88.10
N ASP A 602 -13.64 -90.71 -88.64
CA ASP A 602 -12.94 -90.10 -89.76
C ASP A 602 -12.35 -91.26 -90.58
N VAL A 603 -13.11 -91.70 -91.59
CA VAL A 603 -12.86 -92.94 -92.34
C VAL A 603 -11.69 -92.83 -93.31
N ASP A 604 -11.42 -91.63 -93.85
CA ASP A 604 -10.28 -91.40 -94.75
C ASP A 604 -9.10 -90.63 -94.14
N CYS A 605 -9.26 -90.18 -92.89
CA CYS A 605 -8.23 -89.59 -92.02
C CYS A 605 -7.72 -88.22 -92.49
N ASP A 606 -8.61 -87.37 -92.99
CA ASP A 606 -8.28 -86.02 -93.46
C ASP A 606 -8.34 -84.93 -92.36
N GLY A 607 -9.02 -85.22 -91.25
CA GLY A 607 -9.22 -84.32 -90.11
C GLY A 607 -10.61 -83.69 -90.01
N ILE A 608 -11.51 -83.97 -90.95
CA ILE A 608 -12.94 -83.65 -90.93
C ILE A 608 -13.70 -84.96 -90.62
N GLY A 609 -14.76 -84.89 -89.79
CA GLY A 609 -15.51 -86.09 -89.44
C GLY A 609 -16.48 -86.58 -90.52
N ASP A 610 -16.76 -87.89 -90.55
CA ASP A 610 -17.68 -88.58 -91.49
C ASP A 610 -19.07 -87.91 -91.63
N VAL A 611 -19.49 -87.12 -90.64
CA VAL A 611 -20.81 -86.48 -90.56
C VAL A 611 -20.86 -85.18 -91.37
N CYS A 612 -19.70 -84.52 -91.55
CA CYS A 612 -19.58 -83.18 -92.13
C CYS A 612 -18.75 -83.13 -93.46
N ASP A 613 -18.55 -84.27 -94.12
CA ASP A 613 -17.79 -84.43 -95.39
C ASP A 613 -18.70 -84.64 -96.66
N GLU A 614 -18.25 -84.21 -97.85
CA GLU A 614 -19.04 -84.14 -99.12
C GLU A 614 -18.34 -84.76 -100.37
N CYS A 615 -19.10 -85.36 -101.31
CA CYS A 615 -18.54 -86.04 -102.52
C CYS A 615 -17.96 -85.07 -103.59
N THR A 616 -16.86 -85.45 -104.25
CA THR A 616 -16.28 -84.68 -105.37
C THR A 616 -16.91 -85.04 -106.72
N ASP A 617 -17.81 -84.17 -107.18
CA ASP A 617 -18.48 -84.12 -108.49
C ASP A 617 -18.21 -82.72 -109.10
N THR A 618 -17.66 -82.65 -110.31
CA THR A 618 -17.12 -81.38 -110.90
C THR A 618 -18.06 -80.70 -111.88
N ASP A 619 -18.90 -81.44 -112.58
CA ASP A 619 -19.84 -80.89 -113.57
C ASP A 619 -21.31 -80.96 -113.09
N ASN A 620 -21.54 -81.55 -111.92
CA ASN A 620 -22.79 -81.67 -111.20
C ASN A 620 -23.85 -82.52 -111.92
N ASP A 621 -23.43 -83.51 -112.71
CA ASP A 621 -24.34 -84.48 -113.35
C ASP A 621 -24.84 -85.58 -112.40
N GLY A 622 -24.17 -85.76 -111.24
CA GLY A 622 -24.48 -86.76 -110.21
C GLY A 622 -23.48 -87.92 -110.12
N TYR A 623 -22.42 -87.91 -110.93
CA TYR A 623 -21.35 -88.91 -110.94
C TYR A 623 -20.00 -88.27 -110.56
N GLY A 624 -19.15 -89.02 -109.86
CA GLY A 624 -17.85 -88.55 -109.37
C GLY A 624 -16.72 -88.78 -110.37
N ASN A 625 -15.81 -87.81 -110.46
CA ASN A 625 -14.70 -87.80 -111.41
C ASN A 625 -13.83 -89.09 -111.38
N PRO A 626 -13.49 -89.70 -112.54
CA PRO A 626 -12.56 -90.82 -112.62
C PRO A 626 -11.17 -90.49 -112.05
N GLY A 627 -10.67 -91.38 -111.19
CA GLY A 627 -9.33 -91.27 -110.60
C GLY A 627 -9.30 -90.93 -109.12
N PHE A 628 -10.44 -90.57 -108.52
CA PHE A 628 -10.60 -90.35 -107.08
C PHE A 628 -11.17 -91.60 -106.40
N PRO A 629 -10.36 -92.43 -105.70
CA PRO A 629 -10.80 -93.73 -105.19
C PRO A 629 -11.65 -93.67 -103.91
N GLN A 630 -11.82 -92.48 -103.31
CA GLN A 630 -12.62 -92.25 -102.09
C GLN A 630 -14.05 -91.78 -102.37
N ASN A 631 -14.40 -91.49 -103.64
CA ASN A 631 -15.73 -90.98 -103.97
C ASN A 631 -16.85 -91.95 -103.54
N ILE A 632 -17.76 -91.47 -102.69
CA ILE A 632 -18.97 -92.19 -102.27
C ILE A 632 -20.07 -92.22 -103.36
N CYS A 633 -19.82 -91.57 -104.50
CA CYS A 633 -20.69 -91.45 -105.67
C CYS A 633 -20.14 -92.24 -106.90
N PRO A 634 -20.98 -92.74 -107.85
CA PRO A 634 -20.53 -93.61 -108.95
C PRO A 634 -19.71 -92.88 -110.01
N THR A 635 -18.92 -93.57 -110.84
CA THR A 635 -17.96 -92.96 -111.79
C THR A 635 -18.59 -92.43 -113.09
N ASP A 636 -18.14 -91.25 -113.52
CA ASP A 636 -18.56 -90.53 -114.75
C ASP A 636 -17.75 -90.92 -116.02
N ASN A 637 -18.39 -90.96 -117.20
CA ASN A 637 -17.78 -91.16 -118.52
C ASN A 637 -17.62 -89.93 -119.43
N CYS A 638 -18.06 -88.71 -119.03
CA CYS A 638 -17.61 -87.44 -119.62
C CYS A 638 -17.28 -86.39 -118.51
N PRO A 639 -16.15 -86.54 -117.75
CA PRO A 639 -15.84 -85.89 -116.45
C PRO A 639 -15.86 -84.35 -116.30
N ASP A 640 -16.15 -83.63 -117.38
CA ASP A 640 -16.18 -82.17 -117.49
C ASP A 640 -17.40 -81.67 -118.33
N VAL A 641 -18.32 -82.56 -118.74
CA VAL A 641 -19.40 -82.28 -119.70
C VAL A 641 -20.69 -83.02 -119.28
N PRO A 642 -21.67 -82.32 -118.66
CA PRO A 642 -22.78 -82.98 -117.99
C PRO A 642 -23.59 -83.91 -118.88
N ASN A 643 -23.52 -85.21 -118.61
CA ASN A 643 -24.28 -86.23 -119.30
C ASN A 643 -24.97 -87.21 -118.33
N PRO A 644 -25.98 -86.77 -117.53
CA PRO A 644 -26.63 -87.57 -116.46
C PRO A 644 -27.25 -88.92 -116.87
N GLU A 645 -27.40 -89.16 -118.18
CA GLU A 645 -27.89 -90.42 -118.75
C GLU A 645 -26.76 -91.43 -119.03
N GLN A 646 -25.50 -90.98 -119.05
CA GLN A 646 -24.27 -91.76 -119.25
C GLN A 646 -24.32 -92.67 -120.50
N ASN A 647 -25.00 -92.21 -121.57
CA ASN A 647 -25.15 -92.94 -122.83
C ASN A 647 -23.79 -93.06 -123.55
N ASP A 648 -23.50 -94.26 -124.04
CA ASP A 648 -22.29 -94.66 -124.77
C ASP A 648 -22.75 -95.65 -125.86
N THR A 649 -23.06 -95.13 -127.05
CA THR A 649 -23.80 -95.83 -128.11
C THR A 649 -22.97 -96.89 -128.82
N ASP A 650 -21.64 -96.72 -128.93
CA ASP A 650 -20.74 -97.71 -129.53
C ASP A 650 -19.92 -98.53 -128.51
N SER A 651 -20.04 -98.18 -127.21
CA SER A 651 -19.54 -98.91 -126.04
C SER A 651 -18.02 -98.90 -125.86
N ASP A 652 -17.39 -97.75 -126.12
CA ASP A 652 -15.93 -97.56 -126.00
C ASP A 652 -15.46 -97.03 -124.63
N GLN A 653 -16.40 -96.57 -123.78
CA GLN A 653 -16.26 -95.88 -122.48
C GLN A 653 -16.06 -94.35 -122.53
N ILE A 654 -16.23 -93.72 -123.70
CA ILE A 654 -16.41 -92.27 -123.85
C ILE A 654 -17.90 -92.03 -124.10
N GLY A 655 -18.53 -91.11 -123.36
CA GLY A 655 -19.96 -90.86 -123.52
C GLY A 655 -20.30 -90.19 -124.87
N ASP A 656 -21.50 -90.46 -125.41
CA ASP A 656 -22.02 -89.88 -126.66
C ASP A 656 -21.96 -88.35 -126.70
N ALA A 657 -22.00 -87.70 -125.54
CA ALA A 657 -21.90 -86.26 -125.39
C ALA A 657 -20.49 -85.70 -125.69
N CYS A 658 -19.47 -86.55 -125.70
CA CYS A 658 -18.07 -86.20 -125.88
C CYS A 658 -17.34 -86.95 -127.04
N ASP A 659 -18.05 -87.60 -127.97
CA ASP A 659 -17.50 -88.33 -129.16
C ASP A 659 -17.88 -87.72 -130.55
N SER A 660 -17.10 -87.99 -131.62
CA SER A 660 -17.33 -87.46 -132.99
C SER A 660 -16.64 -88.20 -134.17
N CYS A 661 -17.38 -88.47 -135.25
CA CYS A 661 -16.90 -89.08 -136.50
C CYS A 661 -16.76 -88.09 -137.69
N THR A 662 -15.96 -88.43 -138.71
CA THR A 662 -15.50 -87.47 -139.76
C THR A 662 -15.92 -87.84 -141.20
N ASP A 663 -17.19 -87.66 -141.52
CA ASP A 663 -17.74 -87.51 -142.89
C ASP A 663 -17.83 -85.99 -143.16
N THR A 664 -16.89 -85.45 -143.95
CA THR A 664 -16.63 -84.01 -144.00
C THR A 664 -17.57 -83.24 -144.93
N ASP A 665 -17.96 -83.85 -146.06
CA ASP A 665 -18.79 -83.20 -147.08
C ASP A 665 -20.27 -83.63 -147.05
N GLY A 666 -20.59 -84.71 -146.32
CA GLY A 666 -21.94 -85.22 -146.13
C GLY A 666 -22.50 -86.02 -147.31
N ASP A 667 -21.66 -86.53 -148.22
CA ASP A 667 -22.09 -87.38 -149.34
C ASP A 667 -22.37 -88.85 -148.93
N GLY A 668 -21.93 -89.24 -147.72
CA GLY A 668 -22.12 -90.55 -147.11
C GLY A 668 -20.90 -91.48 -147.19
N PHE A 669 -19.77 -90.96 -147.67
CA PHE A 669 -18.47 -91.64 -147.72
C PHE A 669 -17.47 -90.96 -146.76
N GLY A 670 -16.41 -91.67 -146.38
CA GLY A 670 -15.45 -91.25 -145.35
C GLY A 670 -14.01 -91.19 -145.84
N ASP A 671 -13.27 -90.21 -145.34
CA ASP A 671 -11.90 -89.83 -145.74
C ASP A 671 -10.92 -91.05 -145.83
N PRO A 672 -10.31 -91.33 -147.01
CA PRO A 672 -9.41 -92.46 -147.20
C PRO A 672 -8.06 -92.30 -146.51
N GLY A 673 -7.84 -93.15 -145.52
CA GLY A 673 -6.63 -93.17 -144.71
C GLY A 673 -6.92 -93.42 -143.24
N PHE A 674 -8.14 -93.09 -142.79
CA PHE A 674 -8.58 -93.35 -141.43
C PHE A 674 -9.09 -94.78 -141.28
N ALA A 675 -8.28 -95.63 -140.65
CA ALA A 675 -8.51 -97.08 -140.52
C ALA A 675 -9.69 -97.47 -139.61
N ALA A 676 -10.32 -96.51 -138.95
CA ALA A 676 -11.47 -96.70 -138.06
C ALA A 676 -12.80 -96.17 -138.64
N ASN A 677 -12.81 -95.66 -139.88
CA ASN A 677 -14.04 -95.17 -140.50
C ASN A 677 -15.06 -96.31 -140.71
N THR A 678 -16.30 -96.10 -140.26
CA THR A 678 -17.40 -97.06 -140.34
C THR A 678 -18.26 -96.89 -141.61
N CYS A 679 -18.02 -95.82 -142.38
CA CYS A 679 -18.55 -95.56 -143.72
C CYS A 679 -17.59 -95.99 -144.86
N PRO A 680 -18.05 -96.19 -146.10
CA PRO A 680 -17.19 -96.56 -147.23
C PRO A 680 -16.24 -95.42 -147.64
N GLN A 681 -15.11 -95.75 -148.25
CA GLN A 681 -14.05 -94.78 -148.58
C GLN A 681 -14.42 -93.84 -149.74
N ASP A 682 -14.11 -92.55 -149.59
CA ASP A 682 -14.45 -91.46 -150.53
C ASP A 682 -13.30 -91.06 -151.48
N ASN A 683 -13.50 -91.05 -152.80
CA ASN A 683 -12.47 -90.54 -153.73
C ASN A 683 -12.41 -89.01 -153.89
N CYS A 684 -13.28 -88.23 -153.22
CA CYS A 684 -13.19 -86.77 -153.07
C CYS A 684 -13.62 -86.28 -151.66
N PRO A 685 -12.81 -86.51 -150.59
CA PRO A 685 -13.20 -86.37 -149.17
C PRO A 685 -13.79 -85.04 -148.67
N ASP A 686 -13.67 -83.98 -149.48
CA ASP A 686 -14.08 -82.62 -149.17
C ASP A 686 -15.08 -82.04 -150.22
N ASP A 687 -15.44 -82.80 -151.27
CA ASP A 687 -16.07 -82.32 -152.51
C ASP A 687 -17.23 -83.23 -152.98
N PHE A 688 -18.40 -83.06 -152.35
CA PHE A 688 -19.63 -83.86 -152.50
C PHE A 688 -19.82 -84.52 -153.87
N ASN A 689 -19.53 -85.82 -153.98
CA ASN A 689 -19.57 -86.55 -155.23
C ASN A 689 -20.17 -87.96 -155.13
N PRO A 690 -21.43 -88.16 -154.67
CA PRO A 690 -21.99 -89.47 -154.27
C PRO A 690 -22.20 -90.51 -155.40
N SER A 691 -21.73 -90.22 -156.60
CA SER A 691 -21.54 -91.17 -157.70
C SER A 691 -20.14 -91.76 -157.79
N GLN A 692 -19.17 -91.20 -157.05
CA GLN A 692 -17.76 -91.59 -156.94
C GLN A 692 -17.11 -91.73 -158.33
N THR A 693 -17.47 -90.84 -159.26
CA THR A 693 -17.05 -90.92 -160.67
C THR A 693 -15.59 -90.51 -160.81
N ASP A 694 -14.76 -91.44 -161.28
CA ASP A 694 -13.35 -91.25 -161.62
C ASP A 694 -13.17 -91.70 -163.09
N SER A 695 -13.09 -90.71 -163.99
CA SER A 695 -13.13 -90.95 -165.44
C SER A 695 -11.81 -91.41 -166.03
N ASP A 696 -10.66 -91.12 -165.40
CA ASP A 696 -9.33 -91.60 -165.83
C ASP A 696 -8.73 -92.70 -164.94
N ASN A 697 -9.41 -93.04 -163.83
CA ASN A 697 -9.13 -94.12 -162.89
C ASN A 697 -7.79 -93.91 -162.14
N ASP A 698 -7.50 -92.66 -161.75
CA ASP A 698 -6.29 -92.30 -161.01
C ASP A 698 -6.41 -92.48 -159.48
N GLY A 699 -7.63 -92.61 -158.97
CA GLY A 699 -7.95 -92.75 -157.54
C GLY A 699 -8.50 -91.47 -156.90
N THR A 700 -8.49 -90.34 -157.62
CA THR A 700 -9.09 -89.05 -157.24
C THR A 700 -10.33 -88.82 -158.08
N GLY A 701 -11.48 -88.51 -157.49
CA GLY A 701 -12.72 -88.34 -158.25
C GLY A 701 -12.70 -87.11 -159.17
N ASP A 702 -13.50 -87.16 -160.24
CA ASP A 702 -13.65 -86.08 -161.23
C ASP A 702 -14.09 -84.73 -160.61
N ALA A 703 -14.66 -84.75 -159.41
CA ALA A 703 -15.20 -83.58 -158.70
C ALA A 703 -14.10 -82.72 -158.04
N CYS A 704 -13.08 -83.36 -157.45
CA CYS A 704 -11.99 -82.73 -156.70
C CYS A 704 -10.67 -82.66 -157.48
N CYS A 705 -10.60 -83.24 -158.69
CA CYS A 705 -9.37 -83.24 -159.48
C CYS A 705 -9.05 -81.85 -160.10
N CYS A 706 -7.76 -81.55 -160.20
CA CYS A 706 -7.22 -80.21 -160.00
C CYS A 706 -7.50 -79.10 -161.06
N LEU A 707 -7.46 -77.85 -160.56
CA LEU A 707 -7.04 -76.56 -161.19
C LEU A 707 -8.14 -75.52 -161.52
N PRO A 708 -7.87 -74.19 -161.41
CA PRO A 708 -7.21 -73.47 -160.31
C PRO A 708 -7.75 -72.03 -160.04
N SER A 709 -7.73 -71.51 -158.80
CA SER A 709 -7.53 -70.07 -158.43
C SER A 709 -7.83 -69.83 -156.93
N THR A 710 -7.11 -69.03 -156.13
CA THR A 710 -5.86 -68.23 -156.30
C THR A 710 -5.35 -67.77 -154.91
N VAL A 711 -4.04 -67.96 -154.60
CA VAL A 711 -3.17 -67.12 -153.72
C VAL A 711 -3.62 -66.90 -152.25
N GLY A 712 -2.80 -66.94 -151.19
CA GLY A 712 -1.35 -67.04 -151.04
C GLY A 712 -0.80 -66.06 -149.98
N ASP A 713 -0.15 -66.63 -148.96
CA ASP A 713 1.06 -66.15 -148.25
C ASP A 713 1.00 -65.09 -147.12
N MET A 714 2.09 -65.05 -146.35
CA MET A 714 2.33 -64.45 -145.01
C MET A 714 2.47 -62.90 -144.96
N ASP A 715 2.74 -62.40 -143.73
CA ASP A 715 3.64 -61.26 -143.40
C ASP A 715 3.01 -59.88 -143.05
N GLN A 716 3.63 -58.95 -142.27
CA GLN A 716 4.68 -59.01 -141.22
C GLN A 716 4.70 -57.65 -140.44
N SER A 717 3.72 -57.36 -139.57
CA SER A 717 3.58 -55.96 -139.03
C SER A 717 2.92 -55.72 -137.65
N GLY A 718 2.48 -56.76 -136.91
CA GLY A 718 2.27 -56.71 -135.45
C GLY A 718 0.90 -56.25 -134.90
N GLN A 719 0.80 -56.31 -133.55
CA GLN A 719 -0.40 -56.13 -132.68
C GLN A 719 -1.23 -57.43 -132.46
N PRO A 720 -2.06 -57.57 -131.39
CA PRO A 720 -1.61 -57.91 -130.01
C PRO A 720 -2.63 -58.80 -129.20
N VAL A 721 -2.51 -58.80 -127.85
CA VAL A 721 -3.53 -59.14 -126.81
C VAL A 721 -4.04 -60.61 -126.76
N PRO A 722 -4.91 -61.09 -125.82
CA PRO A 722 -5.65 -60.46 -124.69
C PRO A 722 -5.51 -61.22 -123.33
N PHE A 723 -6.21 -60.96 -122.21
CA PHE A 723 -7.39 -60.14 -121.81
C PHE A 723 -7.10 -59.43 -120.46
N ASN A 724 -7.78 -58.41 -119.92
CA ASN A 724 -8.87 -57.49 -120.35
C ASN A 724 -10.33 -57.99 -120.44
N VAL A 725 -11.11 -57.90 -119.35
CA VAL A 725 -12.55 -57.52 -119.39
C VAL A 725 -12.98 -56.68 -118.17
N ASP A 726 -13.76 -55.64 -118.44
CA ASP A 726 -14.65 -54.84 -117.56
C ASP A 726 -16.04 -55.55 -117.45
N GLY A 727 -17.07 -55.16 -116.67
CA GLY A 727 -17.40 -53.90 -116.00
C GLY A 727 -18.60 -53.23 -116.70
N GLY A 728 -19.84 -53.61 -116.35
CA GLY A 728 -21.04 -53.02 -116.97
C GLY A 728 -22.39 -53.44 -116.38
N ASP A 729 -23.15 -52.44 -115.93
CA ASP A 729 -24.61 -52.37 -115.77
C ASP A 729 -25.32 -53.32 -114.77
N LEU A 730 -26.28 -52.89 -113.94
CA LEU A 730 -27.31 -51.89 -114.26
C LEU A 730 -27.78 -51.09 -113.04
N SER A 731 -27.36 -49.83 -113.04
CA SER A 731 -28.01 -48.72 -112.35
C SER A 731 -29.48 -48.54 -112.74
N ILE A 732 -30.36 -48.19 -111.78
CA ILE A 732 -31.53 -47.29 -111.95
C ILE A 732 -32.02 -46.88 -110.55
N MET A 733 -31.64 -45.67 -110.12
CA MET A 733 -32.50 -44.53 -109.75
C MET A 733 -31.55 -43.47 -109.15
N ILE A 734 -31.24 -42.38 -109.86
CA ILE A 734 -32.09 -41.18 -109.99
C ILE A 734 -32.24 -40.53 -108.59
N ASP A 735 -31.70 -39.34 -108.30
CA ASP A 735 -31.17 -38.30 -109.19
C ASP A 735 -30.09 -37.43 -108.53
N LEU A 736 -29.20 -36.90 -109.38
CA LEU A 736 -28.69 -35.51 -109.41
C LEU A 736 -28.87 -34.68 -108.11
N LEU A 737 -27.85 -33.98 -107.58
CA LEU A 737 -27.36 -32.75 -108.22
C LEU A 737 -26.02 -32.22 -107.61
N PHE A 738 -25.03 -32.00 -108.50
CA PHE A 738 -24.07 -30.85 -108.52
C PHE A 738 -22.93 -30.80 -107.45
N ILE A 739 -21.65 -30.95 -107.88
CA ILE A 739 -20.69 -29.85 -108.26
C ILE A 739 -20.21 -29.07 -107.01
N SER A 740 -19.07 -29.37 -106.40
CA SER A 740 -17.65 -29.16 -106.78
C SER A 740 -17.06 -27.77 -106.47
N LEU A 741 -15.73 -27.77 -106.24
CA LEU A 741 -14.76 -26.66 -106.12
C LEU A 741 -14.28 -26.24 -104.71
N ASP A 742 -12.96 -26.39 -104.56
CA ASP A 742 -12.02 -25.70 -103.68
C ASP A 742 -12.09 -24.14 -103.78
N PRO A 743 -11.25 -23.37 -103.07
CA PRO A 743 -10.93 -23.38 -101.63
C PRO A 743 -11.13 -21.93 -101.08
N ILE A 744 -10.22 -21.46 -100.21
CA ILE A 744 -9.90 -20.06 -99.82
C ILE A 744 -10.35 -19.66 -98.40
N GLY A 745 -9.35 -19.31 -97.58
CA GLY A 745 -9.34 -17.98 -96.96
C GLY A 745 -9.33 -17.92 -95.43
N CYS A 746 -8.14 -17.91 -94.83
CA CYS A 746 -7.92 -17.08 -93.64
C CYS A 746 -8.06 -15.60 -94.04
N PRO A 747 -8.73 -14.79 -93.22
CA PRO A 747 -8.03 -13.69 -92.55
C PRO A 747 -8.26 -13.77 -91.03
N GLN A 748 -7.21 -13.74 -90.20
CA GLN A 748 -6.40 -12.57 -89.79
C GLN A 748 -7.16 -11.52 -88.94
N GLU A 749 -6.64 -11.36 -87.72
CA GLU A 749 -6.68 -10.20 -86.81
C GLU A 749 -7.99 -9.81 -86.08
N GLY A 750 -7.86 -9.63 -84.76
CA GLY A 750 -8.94 -9.30 -83.83
C GLY A 750 -8.47 -9.22 -82.37
N ASP A 751 -7.32 -8.58 -82.14
CA ASP A 751 -6.64 -8.46 -80.83
C ASP A 751 -7.49 -7.71 -79.78
N ILE A 752 -7.66 -8.32 -78.58
CA ILE A 752 -8.04 -7.61 -77.34
C ILE A 752 -7.24 -8.17 -76.16
N ASN A 753 -6.03 -7.64 -75.96
CA ASN A 753 -5.31 -7.72 -74.68
C ASN A 753 -5.80 -6.66 -73.69
N LEU A 754 -6.31 -7.10 -72.52
CA LEU A 754 -6.26 -6.32 -71.28
C LEU A 754 -6.16 -7.24 -70.04
N SER A 755 -4.94 -7.54 -69.58
CA SER A 755 -4.46 -7.19 -68.22
C SER A 755 -3.28 -8.04 -67.69
N GLY A 756 -2.15 -7.36 -67.43
CA GLY A 756 -1.23 -7.63 -66.30
C GLY A 756 -0.68 -9.05 -66.06
N HIS A 757 0.46 -9.36 -66.69
CA HIS A 757 1.47 -10.37 -66.31
C HIS A 757 1.63 -10.69 -64.80
N PRO A 758 2.12 -11.89 -64.40
CA PRO A 758 3.11 -12.68 -65.15
C PRO A 758 2.84 -14.19 -65.37
N GLU A 759 3.21 -14.64 -66.57
CA GLU A 759 3.55 -16.02 -66.93
C GLU A 759 4.96 -16.38 -66.40
N PRO A 760 5.39 -17.67 -66.31
CA PRO A 760 5.33 -18.62 -67.42
C PRO A 760 4.95 -20.09 -67.09
N GLN A 761 4.17 -20.68 -68.00
CA GLN A 761 4.22 -22.12 -68.32
C GLN A 761 4.17 -22.25 -69.84
N GLN A 762 5.32 -22.11 -70.51
CA GLN A 762 5.42 -22.37 -71.95
C GLN A 762 5.91 -23.80 -72.17
N SER A 763 4.99 -24.68 -72.56
CA SER A 763 5.29 -25.96 -73.17
C SER A 763 5.19 -25.82 -74.69
N ASP A 764 6.33 -25.77 -75.38
CA ASP A 764 6.44 -26.24 -76.76
C ASP A 764 7.92 -26.48 -77.15
N ILE A 765 8.14 -27.18 -78.26
CA ILE A 765 9.43 -27.63 -78.86
C ILE A 765 10.01 -28.90 -78.21
N ASP A 766 10.27 -29.99 -78.94
CA ASP A 766 9.87 -30.37 -80.31
C ASP A 766 9.90 -31.90 -80.51
N GLY A 767 9.46 -32.36 -81.68
CA GLY A 767 9.40 -33.78 -82.02
C GLY A 767 10.60 -34.26 -82.85
N ALA A 768 11.21 -35.35 -82.40
CA ALA A 768 12.02 -36.25 -83.22
C ALA A 768 11.71 -37.72 -82.85
N ASP A 769 11.73 -38.60 -83.85
CA ASP A 769 11.74 -40.06 -83.75
C ASP A 769 10.50 -40.70 -83.05
N LEU A 770 9.37 -40.92 -83.73
CA LEU A 770 9.17 -41.81 -84.88
C LEU A 770 9.72 -43.24 -84.67
N SER A 771 8.94 -44.08 -83.98
CA SER A 771 8.89 -45.53 -84.25
C SER A 771 7.60 -46.16 -83.71
N LEU A 772 7.05 -47.10 -84.49
CA LEU A 772 5.87 -47.95 -84.22
C LEU A 772 4.52 -47.17 -84.28
N MET A 773 3.82 -47.17 -85.42
CA MET A 773 2.96 -48.26 -85.96
C MET A 773 1.75 -48.50 -85.03
N ILE A 774 0.56 -47.97 -85.33
CA ILE A 774 -0.45 -48.36 -86.35
C ILE A 774 -1.65 -49.00 -85.62
N ASP A 775 -2.84 -48.94 -86.22
CA ASP A 775 -4.15 -49.44 -85.74
C ASP A 775 -4.73 -48.71 -84.50
N HIS A 776 -5.78 -47.89 -84.55
CA HIS A 776 -6.87 -47.71 -85.53
C HIS A 776 -7.96 -48.80 -85.51
N LEU A 777 -8.76 -48.89 -84.44
CA LEU A 777 -10.18 -49.33 -84.41
C LEU A 777 -10.64 -49.28 -82.94
N PHE A 778 -11.83 -48.86 -82.51
CA PHE A 778 -12.97 -48.10 -83.00
C PHE A 778 -13.99 -48.12 -81.83
N ILE A 779 -14.91 -47.15 -81.77
CA ILE A 779 -16.17 -47.14 -80.96
C ILE A 779 -16.10 -46.58 -79.54
N SER A 780 -16.83 -45.46 -79.39
CA SER A 780 -17.38 -44.94 -78.15
C SER A 780 -18.90 -45.10 -78.21
N LEU A 781 -19.51 -45.75 -77.22
CA LEU A 781 -20.95 -45.74 -76.97
C LEU A 781 -21.23 -45.65 -75.45
N ASN A 782 -21.40 -44.42 -74.98
CA ASN A 782 -22.10 -44.07 -73.73
C ASN A 782 -23.60 -44.47 -73.83
N PRO A 783 -24.41 -44.61 -72.72
CA PRO A 783 -24.39 -43.66 -71.59
C PRO A 783 -24.91 -44.08 -70.17
N LEU A 784 -24.74 -43.13 -69.22
CA LEU A 784 -25.51 -42.84 -67.97
C LEU A 784 -24.90 -43.22 -66.58
N PRO A 785 -25.21 -42.44 -65.51
CA PRO A 785 -24.33 -42.25 -64.33
C PRO A 785 -24.89 -42.80 -62.99
N PRO A 786 -24.12 -42.78 -61.87
CA PRO A 786 -24.16 -41.64 -60.92
C PRO A 786 -22.85 -41.31 -60.12
N CYS A 787 -22.85 -40.12 -59.48
CA CYS A 787 -21.85 -39.54 -58.56
C CYS A 787 -21.71 -40.30 -57.20
N PRO A 788 -20.73 -40.03 -56.31
CA PRO A 788 -20.17 -38.71 -55.92
C PRO A 788 -19.09 -38.12 -56.83
#